data_AF-A0A9D6B586-F1
#
_entry.id   AF-A0A9D6B586-F1
#
_cell.length_a   1.000
_cell.length_b   1.000
_cell.length_c   1.000
_cell.angle_alpha   90.00
_cell.angle_beta   90.00
_cell.angle_gamma   90.00
#
_symmetry.space_group_name_H-M   'P 1'
#
loop_
_entity.id
_entity.type
_entity.pdbx_description
1 polymer ?
#
loop_
_entity_poly.entity_id
_entity_poly.type
_entity_poly.pdbx_seq_one_letter_code
_entity_poly.pdbx_strand_id
1 'polypeptide(L)'
;YEVLIRVVVSSSTAVRSQTLLKNVVAAFSLFDSPSNNGFTFTPTRNVDELVTSFIFRFFPQSLRSNILNTIELATLFHLPDQKNIPTAQVKRQMSKQVDGPTDIMDEGFLIGYNEFRGIKKPIRLSTNDRRRHVYMIGQTGTGKSKFLENLAYQDMMDGKGFAFIDPHGDSAEVLMGAVPKERVEDIIYFNPADMDNPIGLNMFEYSTPDQKDFLVQEAINMLYGLYDPGHTGIVGPRLEHIFRNAALLLMADPEGGTFIDIPKVLVDTEFMKSKLKYVTDPTVLEFWTKEWPASQKSSEAGELVSWVASKFGPFLSNDAMRNIIGQTKSGFNLRDIMDNKKILIVNLSKGKMGEMNSKLLGIIFVMKFQAAAMARADTPEDQRQDFSLYVDEFQNFMTESFESILSEARKYRLSLIMANQFTTQLTDKIREAIIGNVGTVVSGRIGTTDAEVMIKKFRPVFTEDDLTKLPNFQGITSVMISNTPSAPFSMSFTPPLAKSNEKLADAMKKLSATKHGRPRAEVEIDIAKRIASKPAAIVGPGGPPTGNRIGAPGAQKPGGSFLDEWLAKRQQAGAGRPGVVRQPGQPQQFGAPGMPSAGQQSVTQASPAPVFNPGSQPGMPIQQPQQYASGGFVPQQQSPGQPQMSNIPQQQLMQSQPQSAYPAFSQPQQLQSQSVSTIDAVVPQQLSAQPVASSPQSISPRAAQVADDEVSVKFR
;
A
#
# COMPACT_ATOMS: atom_id res chain seq x y z
N TYR A 1 19.66 -47.21 8.70
CA TYR A 1 19.70 -47.38 7.22
C TYR A 1 21.00 -48.05 6.86
N GLU A 2 20.99 -49.04 5.95
CA GLU A 2 22.23 -49.49 5.30
C GLU A 2 22.69 -48.38 4.34
N VAL A 3 23.98 -48.02 4.36
CA VAL A 3 24.55 -46.89 3.62
C VAL A 3 25.85 -47.28 2.94
N LEU A 4 26.01 -46.86 1.69
CA LEU A 4 27.22 -47.01 0.90
C LEU A 4 27.47 -45.71 0.14
N ILE A 5 28.69 -45.18 0.25
CA ILE A 5 29.13 -43.98 -0.47
C ILE A 5 30.07 -44.43 -1.58
N ARG A 6 29.79 -44.03 -2.82
CA ARG A 6 30.65 -44.26 -3.97
C ARG A 6 31.00 -42.91 -4.61
N VAL A 7 32.26 -42.77 -5.02
CA VAL A 7 32.78 -41.59 -5.71
C VAL A 7 33.32 -42.06 -7.05
N VAL A 8 32.91 -41.41 -8.14
CA VAL A 8 33.33 -41.70 -9.52
C VAL A 8 33.59 -40.37 -10.20
N VAL A 9 34.72 -40.21 -10.91
CA VAL A 9 35.24 -38.90 -11.30
C VAL A 9 35.71 -38.88 -12.76
N SER A 10 34.76 -38.68 -13.67
CA SER A 10 35.07 -38.41 -15.08
C SER A 10 35.65 -37.00 -15.28
N SER A 11 36.74 -36.89 -16.02
CA SER A 11 37.29 -35.62 -16.49
C SER A 11 38.14 -35.81 -17.75
N SER A 12 38.61 -34.72 -18.36
CA SER A 12 39.39 -34.78 -19.61
C SER A 12 40.82 -35.31 -19.48
N THR A 13 41.35 -35.53 -18.27
CA THR A 13 42.69 -36.09 -18.04
C THR A 13 42.75 -36.88 -16.73
N ALA A 14 43.50 -37.99 -16.71
CA ALA A 14 43.70 -38.82 -15.51
C ALA A 14 44.16 -38.01 -14.29
N VAL A 15 45.11 -37.10 -14.48
CA VAL A 15 45.62 -36.22 -13.41
C VAL A 15 44.50 -35.39 -12.79
N ARG A 16 43.63 -34.79 -13.61
CA ARG A 16 42.49 -33.99 -13.13
C ARG A 16 41.45 -34.84 -12.41
N SER A 17 41.18 -36.05 -12.88
CA SER A 17 40.31 -37.01 -12.18
C SER A 17 40.88 -37.38 -10.81
N GLN A 18 42.18 -37.72 -10.72
CA GLN A 18 42.84 -38.01 -9.44
C GLN A 18 42.85 -36.80 -8.48
N THR A 19 43.05 -35.57 -8.96
CA THR A 19 42.96 -34.37 -8.12
C THR A 19 41.52 -34.16 -7.61
N LEU A 20 40.52 -34.26 -8.48
CA LEU A 20 39.11 -34.09 -8.11
C LEU A 20 38.64 -35.17 -7.13
N LEU A 21 39.01 -36.44 -7.36
CA LEU A 21 38.78 -37.57 -6.46
C LEU A 21 39.39 -37.31 -5.07
N LYS A 22 40.68 -36.95 -5.01
CA LYS A 22 41.36 -36.61 -3.73
C LYS A 22 40.68 -35.46 -3.01
N ASN A 23 40.19 -34.44 -3.73
CA ASN A 23 39.45 -33.33 -3.13
C ASN A 23 38.09 -33.75 -2.55
N VAL A 24 37.36 -34.66 -3.22
CA VAL A 24 36.10 -35.21 -2.69
C VAL A 24 36.37 -36.08 -1.46
N VAL A 25 37.40 -36.92 -1.49
CA VAL A 25 37.79 -37.78 -0.34
C VAL A 25 38.22 -36.93 0.86
N ALA A 26 39.02 -35.88 0.64
CA ALA A 26 39.43 -34.96 1.69
C ALA A 26 38.26 -34.22 2.35
N ALA A 27 37.14 -34.00 1.66
CA ALA A 27 35.96 -33.40 2.26
C ALA A 27 35.30 -34.30 3.35
N PHE A 28 35.51 -35.62 3.29
CA PHE A 28 35.00 -36.55 4.32
C PHE A 28 35.85 -36.58 5.59
N SER A 29 37.09 -36.07 5.59
CA SER A 29 37.92 -36.06 6.81
C SER A 29 37.42 -35.09 7.90
N LEU A 30 36.40 -34.28 7.59
CA LEU A 30 35.65 -33.49 8.57
C LEU A 30 34.80 -34.37 9.51
N PHE A 31 34.56 -35.63 9.14
CA PHE A 31 33.86 -36.63 9.95
C PHE A 31 34.82 -37.58 10.68
N ASP A 32 36.13 -37.45 10.48
CA ASP A 32 37.13 -38.30 11.13
C ASP A 32 37.52 -37.75 12.50
N SER A 33 37.35 -38.56 13.53
CA SER A 33 37.72 -38.22 14.91
C SER A 33 38.62 -39.32 15.48
N PRO A 34 39.85 -39.01 15.96
CA PRO A 34 40.81 -40.02 16.43
C PRO A 34 40.32 -40.93 17.57
N SER A 35 39.24 -40.54 18.26
CA SER A 35 38.62 -41.25 19.37
C SER A 35 37.23 -41.84 19.07
N ASN A 36 36.68 -41.67 17.86
CA ASN A 36 35.34 -42.12 17.48
C ASN A 36 35.33 -42.82 16.10
N ASN A 37 34.14 -43.08 15.55
CA ASN A 37 33.97 -43.53 14.17
C ASN A 37 34.41 -42.44 13.16
N GLY A 38 34.70 -42.86 11.93
CA GLY A 38 35.09 -42.00 10.80
C GLY A 38 34.92 -42.73 9.47
N PHE A 39 35.35 -42.11 8.38
CA PHE A 39 35.30 -42.68 7.04
C PHE A 39 36.64 -43.31 6.64
N THR A 40 36.59 -44.34 5.80
CA THR A 40 37.79 -45.00 5.28
C THR A 40 37.72 -45.03 3.76
N PHE A 41 38.74 -44.47 3.13
CA PHE A 41 38.95 -44.57 1.70
C PHE A 41 39.50 -45.95 1.33
N THR A 42 38.98 -46.57 0.27
CA THR A 42 39.30 -47.96 -0.09
C THR A 42 39.35 -48.10 -1.61
N PRO A 43 40.50 -47.80 -2.24
CA PRO A 43 40.62 -47.75 -3.70
C PRO A 43 40.14 -49.04 -4.35
N THR A 44 39.42 -48.92 -5.47
CA THR A 44 38.76 -50.07 -6.07
C THR A 44 39.75 -50.90 -6.87
N ARG A 45 39.42 -52.18 -7.05
CA ARG A 45 40.20 -53.10 -7.90
C ARG A 45 39.50 -53.42 -9.22
N ASN A 46 38.27 -52.97 -9.39
CA ASN A 46 37.45 -53.20 -10.58
C ASN A 46 36.61 -51.95 -10.91
N VAL A 47 37.18 -51.07 -11.74
CA VAL A 47 36.54 -49.80 -12.12
C VAL A 47 35.23 -50.03 -12.85
N ASP A 48 35.17 -50.99 -13.78
CA ASP A 48 33.96 -51.26 -14.56
C ASP A 48 32.79 -51.73 -13.69
N GLU A 49 33.06 -52.55 -12.67
CA GLU A 49 32.08 -52.99 -11.67
C GLU A 49 31.65 -51.85 -10.74
N LEU A 50 32.57 -50.99 -10.29
CA LEU A 50 32.25 -49.81 -9.49
C LEU A 50 31.35 -48.84 -10.28
N VAL A 51 31.70 -48.52 -11.52
CA VAL A 51 30.95 -47.62 -12.41
C VAL A 51 29.58 -48.21 -12.75
N THR A 52 29.50 -49.50 -13.07
CA THR A 52 28.23 -50.21 -13.29
C THR A 52 27.35 -50.14 -12.03
N SER A 53 27.91 -50.45 -10.86
CA SER A 53 27.19 -50.43 -9.58
C SER A 53 26.80 -49.02 -9.13
N PHE A 54 27.53 -47.99 -9.54
CA PHE A 54 27.20 -46.59 -9.34
C PHE A 54 26.02 -46.15 -10.22
N ILE A 55 26.08 -46.45 -11.53
CA ILE A 55 25.03 -46.11 -12.51
C ILE A 55 23.70 -46.79 -12.16
N PHE A 56 23.71 -48.10 -11.95
CA PHE A 56 22.51 -48.88 -11.61
C PHE A 56 22.17 -48.87 -10.11
N ARG A 57 22.96 -48.17 -9.29
CA ARG A 57 22.78 -48.01 -7.83
C ARG A 57 22.67 -49.34 -7.07
N PHE A 58 23.33 -50.40 -7.56
CA PHE A 58 23.28 -51.72 -6.93
C PHE A 58 23.92 -51.71 -5.54
N PHE A 59 23.14 -52.07 -4.53
CA PHE A 59 23.64 -52.25 -3.16
C PHE A 59 24.17 -53.68 -2.99
N PRO A 60 25.46 -53.86 -2.67
CA PRO A 60 26.07 -55.19 -2.60
C PRO A 60 25.59 -55.93 -1.35
N GLN A 61 25.07 -57.14 -1.54
CA GLN A 61 24.38 -57.92 -0.49
C GLN A 61 25.30 -58.34 0.68
N SER A 62 26.61 -58.17 0.53
CA SER A 62 27.65 -58.44 1.53
C SER A 62 27.89 -57.31 2.54
N LEU A 63 27.52 -56.05 2.23
CA LEU A 63 27.77 -54.90 3.11
C LEU A 63 26.59 -54.62 4.05
N ARG A 64 26.49 -55.39 5.15
CA ARG A 64 25.47 -55.20 6.21
C ARG A 64 25.93 -54.39 7.42
N SER A 65 27.24 -54.18 7.56
CA SER A 65 27.84 -53.46 8.70
C SER A 65 27.59 -51.95 8.69
N ASN A 66 27.27 -51.38 7.52
CA ASN A 66 27.39 -49.95 7.31
C ASN A 66 26.06 -49.25 7.61
N ILE A 67 25.70 -49.25 8.89
CA ILE A 67 24.41 -48.77 9.38
C ILE A 67 24.57 -47.36 9.95
N LEU A 68 23.78 -46.42 9.43
CA LEU A 68 23.62 -45.07 10.00
C LEU A 68 22.20 -44.83 10.49
N ASN A 69 22.07 -44.08 11.58
CA ASN A 69 20.81 -43.53 12.06
C ASN A 69 20.41 -42.26 11.27
N THR A 70 19.20 -41.74 11.50
CA THR A 70 18.65 -40.60 10.75
C THR A 70 19.47 -39.30 10.93
N ILE A 71 20.05 -39.07 12.11
CA ILE A 71 20.84 -37.87 12.43
C ILE A 71 22.21 -37.95 11.75
N GLU A 72 22.87 -39.11 11.82
CA GLU A 72 24.13 -39.37 11.11
C GLU A 72 23.96 -39.22 9.60
N LEU A 73 22.91 -39.83 9.02
CA LEU A 73 22.63 -39.73 7.59
C LEU A 73 22.36 -38.29 7.13
N ALA A 74 21.63 -37.51 7.94
CA ALA A 74 21.41 -36.08 7.68
C ALA A 74 22.71 -35.25 7.79
N THR A 75 23.67 -35.69 8.59
CA THR A 75 24.96 -34.99 8.79
C THR A 75 25.88 -35.11 7.58
N LEU A 76 25.82 -36.23 6.84
CA LEU A 76 26.70 -36.50 5.69
C LEU A 76 26.31 -35.75 4.41
N PHE A 77 25.02 -35.56 4.17
CA PHE A 77 24.54 -34.88 2.97
C PHE A 77 23.71 -33.63 3.32
N HIS A 78 24.37 -32.48 3.21
CA HIS A 78 23.74 -31.18 3.23
C HIS A 78 23.69 -30.62 1.80
N LEU A 79 22.57 -30.02 1.40
CA LEU A 79 22.58 -29.13 0.24
C LEU A 79 23.47 -27.92 0.56
N PRO A 80 24.41 -27.53 -0.31
CA PRO A 80 25.51 -26.66 0.07
C PRO A 80 25.03 -25.20 0.29
N ASP A 81 25.17 -24.73 1.54
CA ASP A 81 24.59 -23.48 2.01
C ASP A 81 25.16 -22.23 1.30
N GLN A 82 24.35 -21.16 1.23
CA GLN A 82 24.72 -19.90 0.63
C GLN A 82 25.93 -19.22 1.29
N LYS A 83 26.14 -19.39 2.60
CA LYS A 83 27.30 -18.84 3.31
C LYS A 83 28.60 -19.58 2.94
N ASN A 84 28.50 -20.86 2.61
CA ASN A 84 29.65 -21.75 2.39
C ASN A 84 30.08 -21.84 0.92
N ILE A 85 29.16 -21.60 -0.04
CA ILE A 85 29.45 -21.61 -1.49
C ILE A 85 28.81 -20.41 -2.22
N PRO A 86 29.24 -19.17 -1.95
CA PRO A 86 28.66 -17.97 -2.57
C PRO A 86 28.91 -17.86 -4.09
N THR A 87 29.95 -18.50 -4.61
CA THR A 87 30.44 -18.35 -6.01
C THR A 87 30.12 -19.51 -6.95
N ALA A 88 29.45 -20.57 -6.48
CA ALA A 88 29.15 -21.73 -7.31
C ALA A 88 28.06 -21.41 -8.35
N GLN A 89 28.14 -22.02 -9.54
CA GLN A 89 27.15 -21.89 -10.64
C GLN A 89 25.79 -22.57 -10.34
N VAL A 90 25.45 -22.78 -9.07
CA VAL A 90 24.20 -23.40 -8.61
C VAL A 90 23.06 -22.40 -8.79
N LYS A 91 22.10 -22.72 -9.66
CA LYS A 91 20.88 -21.92 -9.84
C LYS A 91 19.97 -22.05 -8.61
N ARG A 92 20.13 -21.14 -7.65
CA ARG A 92 19.28 -21.02 -6.44
C ARG A 92 17.88 -20.52 -6.80
N GLN A 93 16.88 -20.82 -5.96
CA GLN A 93 15.62 -20.06 -5.98
C GLN A 93 15.90 -18.62 -5.52
N MET A 94 15.29 -17.63 -6.19
CA MET A 94 15.50 -16.20 -5.90
C MET A 94 14.63 -15.70 -4.73
N SER A 95 13.55 -16.40 -4.43
CA SER A 95 12.64 -16.12 -3.32
C SER A 95 12.39 -17.40 -2.52
N LYS A 96 12.25 -17.25 -1.20
CA LYS A 96 11.91 -18.33 -0.28
C LYS A 96 10.44 -18.72 -0.45
N GLN A 97 10.22 -19.92 -0.98
CA GLN A 97 8.87 -20.50 -1.07
C GLN A 97 8.47 -21.11 0.28
N VAL A 98 7.29 -20.75 0.77
CA VAL A 98 6.68 -21.26 2.01
C VAL A 98 5.25 -21.66 1.70
N ASP A 99 4.80 -22.80 2.24
CA ASP A 99 3.46 -23.31 1.98
C ASP A 99 2.37 -22.37 2.53
N GLY A 100 1.26 -22.27 1.80
CA GLY A 100 0.07 -21.52 2.22
C GLY A 100 -0.71 -22.25 3.31
N PRO A 101 -1.74 -21.58 3.87
CA PRO A 101 -2.62 -22.17 4.89
C PRO A 101 -3.22 -23.51 4.42
N THR A 102 -3.46 -24.41 5.37
CA THR A 102 -4.13 -25.69 5.09
C THR A 102 -5.60 -25.47 4.72
N ASP A 103 -6.29 -24.67 5.52
CA ASP A 103 -7.70 -24.35 5.37
C ASP A 103 -7.89 -23.22 4.34
N ILE A 104 -7.84 -23.57 3.06
CA ILE A 104 -8.16 -22.63 1.97
C ILE A 104 -9.67 -22.51 1.77
N MET A 105 -10.13 -21.37 1.22
CA MET A 105 -11.53 -21.19 0.83
C MET A 105 -11.71 -21.47 -0.66
N ASP A 106 -12.69 -22.32 -0.99
CA ASP A 106 -13.07 -22.63 -2.38
C ASP A 106 -13.76 -21.45 -3.07
N GLU A 107 -14.53 -20.66 -2.31
CA GLU A 107 -15.24 -19.46 -2.75
C GLU A 107 -14.66 -18.19 -2.12
N GLY A 108 -15.17 -17.03 -2.55
CA GLY A 108 -14.74 -15.72 -2.07
C GLY A 108 -13.64 -15.08 -2.92
N PHE A 109 -12.94 -14.12 -2.31
CA PHE A 109 -12.24 -13.07 -3.03
C PHE A 109 -10.77 -13.42 -3.30
N LEU A 110 -10.41 -13.68 -4.56
CA LEU A 110 -9.09 -14.21 -4.94
C LEU A 110 -8.02 -13.10 -4.90
N ILE A 111 -7.10 -13.20 -3.94
CA ILE A 111 -5.96 -12.29 -3.80
C ILE A 111 -4.69 -12.79 -4.49
N GLY A 112 -4.58 -14.09 -4.76
CA GLY A 112 -3.43 -14.67 -5.43
C GLY A 112 -3.37 -16.18 -5.33
N TYR A 113 -2.19 -16.75 -5.58
CA TYR A 113 -1.92 -18.18 -5.47
C TYR A 113 -0.67 -18.43 -4.63
N ASN A 114 -0.73 -19.38 -3.71
CA ASN A 114 0.47 -19.97 -3.14
C ASN A 114 0.98 -21.07 -4.09
N GLU A 115 2.26 -21.01 -4.45
CA GLU A 115 2.91 -21.97 -5.35
C GLU A 115 4.07 -22.63 -4.59
N PHE A 116 3.81 -23.80 -4.02
CA PHE A 116 4.74 -24.51 -3.16
C PHE A 116 4.92 -25.97 -3.62
N ARG A 117 6.18 -26.39 -3.84
CA ARG A 117 6.54 -27.76 -4.31
C ARG A 117 5.78 -28.23 -5.57
N GLY A 118 5.39 -27.29 -6.43
CA GLY A 118 4.62 -27.56 -7.65
C GLY A 118 3.10 -27.62 -7.47
N ILE A 119 2.59 -27.56 -6.24
CA ILE A 119 1.17 -27.42 -5.93
C ILE A 119 0.80 -25.93 -5.99
N LYS A 120 -0.30 -25.60 -6.67
CA LYS A 120 -0.83 -24.23 -6.80
C LYS A 120 -2.16 -24.11 -6.04
N LYS A 121 -2.11 -23.56 -4.83
CA LYS A 121 -3.29 -23.32 -3.98
C LYS A 121 -3.85 -21.91 -4.25
N PRO A 122 -5.14 -21.75 -4.60
CA PRO A 122 -5.76 -20.42 -4.65
C PRO A 122 -5.91 -19.86 -3.23
N ILE A 123 -5.62 -18.56 -3.06
CA ILE A 123 -5.75 -17.87 -1.79
C ILE A 123 -6.92 -16.88 -1.89
N ARG A 124 -7.97 -17.13 -1.12
CA ARG A 124 -9.20 -16.34 -1.10
C ARG A 124 -9.51 -15.81 0.29
N LEU A 125 -10.20 -14.66 0.33
CA LEU A 125 -10.75 -14.06 1.55
C LEU A 125 -12.27 -14.16 1.57
N SER A 126 -12.84 -14.46 2.74
CA SER A 126 -14.28 -14.32 2.98
C SER A 126 -14.66 -12.84 3.06
N THR A 127 -15.94 -12.50 2.83
CA THR A 127 -16.42 -11.12 3.03
C THR A 127 -16.19 -10.66 4.48
N ASN A 128 -16.32 -11.54 5.48
CA ASN A 128 -16.10 -11.18 6.89
C ASN A 128 -14.62 -10.92 7.20
N ASP A 129 -13.71 -11.73 6.67
CA ASP A 129 -12.27 -11.52 6.81
C ASP A 129 -11.83 -10.25 6.07
N ARG A 130 -12.43 -9.94 4.91
CA ARG A 130 -12.20 -8.68 4.17
C ARG A 130 -12.66 -7.43 4.94
N ARG A 131 -13.64 -7.52 5.84
CA ARG A 131 -14.02 -6.41 6.75
C ARG A 131 -12.92 -6.04 7.76
N ARG A 132 -11.86 -6.84 7.90
CA ARG A 132 -10.62 -6.48 8.64
C ARG A 132 -9.55 -5.83 7.75
N HIS A 133 -9.96 -5.37 6.57
CA HIS A 133 -9.14 -4.61 5.62
C HIS A 133 -8.00 -5.41 4.97
N VAL A 134 -7.47 -4.84 3.88
CA VAL A 134 -6.32 -5.37 3.13
C VAL A 134 -5.30 -4.24 2.97
N TYR A 135 -4.04 -4.51 3.30
CA TYR A 135 -2.93 -3.60 3.10
C TYR A 135 -1.86 -4.24 2.22
N MET A 136 -1.43 -3.52 1.19
CA MET A 136 -0.36 -3.92 0.29
C MET A 136 0.79 -2.92 0.29
N ILE A 137 2.01 -3.38 0.55
CA ILE A 137 3.22 -2.57 0.38
C ILE A 137 4.11 -3.12 -0.73
N GLY A 138 4.74 -2.24 -1.50
CA GLY A 138 5.72 -2.63 -2.52
C GLY A 138 6.28 -1.45 -3.31
N GLN A 139 7.57 -1.55 -3.67
CA GLN A 139 8.25 -0.64 -4.59
C GLN A 139 7.48 -0.51 -5.92
N THR A 140 7.70 0.60 -6.64
CA THR A 140 7.22 0.76 -8.01
C THR A 140 7.59 -0.46 -8.88
N GLY A 141 6.65 -0.94 -9.70
CA GLY A 141 6.81 -2.11 -10.56
C GLY A 141 6.60 -3.48 -9.88
N THR A 142 6.36 -3.56 -8.57
CA THR A 142 6.10 -4.84 -7.87
C THR A 142 4.74 -5.46 -8.19
N GLY A 143 3.75 -4.65 -8.61
CA GLY A 143 2.41 -5.10 -9.00
C GLY A 143 1.23 -4.44 -8.29
N LYS A 144 1.45 -3.48 -7.37
CA LYS A 144 0.39 -2.89 -6.51
C LYS A 144 -0.91 -2.54 -7.23
N SER A 145 -0.85 -1.66 -8.23
CA SER A 145 -2.03 -1.18 -8.95
C SER A 145 -2.74 -2.31 -9.68
N LYS A 146 -2.02 -3.29 -10.25
CA LYS A 146 -2.62 -4.47 -10.89
C LYS A 146 -3.25 -5.46 -9.90
N PHE A 147 -2.74 -5.55 -8.68
CA PHE A 147 -3.41 -6.25 -7.58
C PHE A 147 -4.71 -5.52 -7.20
N LEU A 148 -4.67 -4.21 -6.94
CA LEU A 148 -5.85 -3.39 -6.64
C LEU A 148 -6.91 -3.43 -7.77
N GLU A 149 -6.51 -3.28 -9.04
CA GLU A 149 -7.38 -3.42 -10.22
C GLU A 149 -8.05 -4.80 -10.28
N ASN A 150 -7.29 -5.89 -10.07
CA ASN A 150 -7.83 -7.25 -10.09
C ASN A 150 -8.83 -7.52 -8.96
N LEU A 151 -8.68 -6.85 -7.83
CA LEU A 151 -9.62 -6.92 -6.71
C LEU A 151 -10.88 -6.08 -7.00
N ALA A 152 -10.73 -4.85 -7.47
CA ALA A 152 -11.84 -3.99 -7.86
C ALA A 152 -12.67 -4.56 -9.03
N TYR A 153 -12.01 -5.20 -10.00
CA TYR A 153 -12.66 -5.89 -11.12
C TYR A 153 -13.44 -7.14 -10.67
N GLN A 154 -12.97 -7.86 -9.64
CA GLN A 154 -13.77 -8.92 -9.00
C GLN A 154 -15.01 -8.34 -8.31
N ASP A 155 -14.89 -7.26 -7.52
CA ASP A 155 -16.08 -6.60 -6.92
C ASP A 155 -17.06 -6.07 -7.98
N MET A 156 -16.55 -5.57 -9.12
CA MET A 156 -17.36 -5.12 -10.26
C MET A 156 -18.22 -6.26 -10.84
N MET A 157 -17.60 -7.41 -11.11
CA MET A 157 -18.25 -8.59 -11.72
C MET A 157 -19.14 -9.35 -10.73
N ASP A 158 -18.80 -9.36 -9.44
CA ASP A 158 -19.59 -9.97 -8.36
C ASP A 158 -20.86 -9.16 -7.98
N GLY A 159 -21.18 -8.08 -8.71
CA GLY A 159 -22.33 -7.21 -8.40
C GLY A 159 -22.18 -6.42 -7.09
N LYS A 160 -20.95 -6.23 -6.59
CA LYS A 160 -20.66 -5.52 -5.34
C LYS A 160 -20.46 -4.02 -5.59
N GLY A 161 -20.60 -3.23 -4.53
CA GLY A 161 -20.32 -1.80 -4.53
C GLY A 161 -18.89 -1.53 -4.07
N PHE A 162 -18.24 -0.60 -4.75
CA PHE A 162 -16.92 -0.13 -4.36
C PHE A 162 -16.61 1.29 -4.84
N ALA A 163 -15.63 1.90 -4.20
CA ALA A 163 -14.98 3.11 -4.68
C ALA A 163 -13.49 2.85 -4.93
N PHE A 164 -12.91 3.48 -5.94
CA PHE A 164 -11.50 3.38 -6.28
C PHE A 164 -10.90 4.77 -6.42
N ILE A 165 -9.89 5.09 -5.60
CA ILE A 165 -9.17 6.37 -5.64
C ILE A 165 -7.80 6.15 -6.28
N ASP A 166 -7.59 6.81 -7.42
CA ASP A 166 -6.39 6.69 -8.25
C ASP A 166 -5.67 8.05 -8.40
N PRO A 167 -4.50 8.27 -7.77
CA PRO A 167 -3.70 9.49 -7.93
C PRO A 167 -2.96 9.61 -9.28
N HIS A 168 -2.94 8.56 -10.10
CA HIS A 168 -2.24 8.53 -11.39
C HIS A 168 -3.23 8.59 -12.58
N GLY A 169 -4.29 7.79 -12.50
CA GLY A 169 -5.42 7.74 -13.43
C GLY A 169 -5.45 6.53 -14.35
N ASP A 170 -4.35 5.77 -14.43
CA ASP A 170 -4.22 4.60 -15.31
C ASP A 170 -5.12 3.42 -14.88
N SER A 171 -5.27 3.21 -13.56
CA SER A 171 -6.14 2.16 -13.01
C SER A 171 -7.61 2.52 -13.22
N ALA A 172 -7.93 3.81 -13.05
CA ALA A 172 -9.25 4.37 -13.28
C ALA A 172 -9.70 4.19 -14.74
N GLU A 173 -8.87 4.54 -15.72
CA GLU A 173 -9.18 4.33 -17.15
C GLU A 173 -9.27 2.84 -17.50
N VAL A 174 -8.41 1.98 -16.93
CA VAL A 174 -8.50 0.51 -17.12
C VAL A 174 -9.85 -0.02 -16.65
N LEU A 175 -10.29 0.33 -15.43
CA LEU A 175 -11.57 -0.11 -14.86
C LEU A 175 -12.77 0.46 -15.64
N MET A 176 -12.74 1.72 -16.06
CA MET A 176 -13.79 2.35 -16.86
C MET A 176 -13.97 1.67 -18.24
N GLY A 177 -12.90 1.14 -18.83
CA GLY A 177 -12.98 0.35 -20.06
C GLY A 177 -13.34 -1.12 -19.86
N ALA A 178 -13.53 -1.59 -18.62
CA ALA A 178 -13.79 -3.00 -18.29
C ALA A 178 -15.20 -3.25 -17.70
N VAL A 179 -16.08 -2.24 -17.74
CA VAL A 179 -17.41 -2.26 -17.12
C VAL A 179 -18.35 -3.26 -17.83
N PRO A 180 -18.95 -4.23 -17.12
CA PRO A 180 -19.95 -5.13 -17.69
C PRO A 180 -21.30 -4.40 -17.88
N LYS A 181 -22.10 -4.86 -18.84
CA LYS A 181 -23.30 -4.15 -19.34
C LYS A 181 -24.33 -3.87 -18.25
N GLU A 182 -24.48 -4.83 -17.36
CA GLU A 182 -25.38 -4.83 -16.20
C GLU A 182 -24.97 -3.85 -15.09
N ARG A 183 -23.75 -3.29 -15.12
CA ARG A 183 -23.25 -2.28 -14.17
C ARG A 183 -23.11 -0.88 -14.79
N VAL A 184 -23.59 -0.68 -16.03
CA VAL A 184 -23.47 0.60 -16.77
C VAL A 184 -24.16 1.76 -16.05
N GLU A 185 -25.34 1.53 -15.47
CA GLU A 185 -26.09 2.59 -14.76
C GLU A 185 -25.57 2.87 -13.34
N ASP A 186 -24.78 1.97 -12.78
CA ASP A 186 -24.22 2.04 -11.42
C ASP A 186 -22.95 2.88 -11.32
N ILE A 187 -22.29 3.21 -12.44
CA ILE A 187 -20.94 3.77 -12.42
C ILE A 187 -20.91 5.31 -12.43
N ILE A 188 -20.13 5.84 -11.51
CA ILE A 188 -19.88 7.27 -11.31
C ILE A 188 -18.38 7.51 -11.53
N TYR A 189 -18.03 8.31 -12.53
CA TYR A 189 -16.65 8.67 -12.85
C TYR A 189 -16.38 10.11 -12.41
N PHE A 190 -15.64 10.25 -11.32
CA PHE A 190 -15.20 11.56 -10.84
C PHE A 190 -13.81 11.88 -11.37
N ASN A 191 -13.74 12.78 -12.34
CA ASN A 191 -12.50 13.29 -12.94
C ASN A 191 -12.50 14.83 -12.90
N PRO A 192 -11.80 15.46 -11.95
CA PRO A 192 -11.66 16.91 -11.85
C PRO A 192 -11.00 17.61 -13.04
N ALA A 193 -10.34 16.85 -13.94
CA ALA A 193 -9.80 17.40 -15.17
C ALA A 193 -10.84 17.49 -16.31
N ASP A 194 -12.07 16.99 -16.10
CA ASP A 194 -13.23 17.37 -16.92
C ASP A 194 -13.71 18.75 -16.45
N MET A 195 -13.34 19.77 -17.24
CA MET A 195 -13.71 21.16 -16.99
C MET A 195 -15.00 21.58 -17.69
N ASP A 196 -15.59 20.72 -18.53
CA ASP A 196 -16.81 21.05 -19.28
C ASP A 196 -18.05 20.76 -18.42
N ASN A 197 -18.03 19.65 -17.68
CA ASN A 197 -19.11 19.20 -16.80
C ASN A 197 -18.62 18.90 -15.37
N PRO A 198 -18.05 19.88 -14.64
CA PRO A 198 -17.55 19.66 -13.28
C PRO A 198 -18.62 19.07 -12.35
N ILE A 199 -18.28 17.95 -11.71
CA ILE A 199 -19.11 17.25 -10.72
C ILE A 199 -18.93 17.92 -9.36
N GLY A 200 -20.01 18.38 -8.75
CA GLY A 200 -19.97 19.03 -7.44
C GLY A 200 -19.56 18.06 -6.31
N LEU A 201 -18.81 18.56 -5.33
CA LEU A 201 -18.46 17.82 -4.10
C LEU A 201 -18.46 18.78 -2.90
N ASN A 202 -19.63 19.07 -2.35
CA ASN A 202 -19.78 20.03 -1.25
C ASN A 202 -19.40 19.41 0.10
N MET A 203 -18.31 19.90 0.70
CA MET A 203 -17.88 19.52 2.05
C MET A 203 -18.98 19.74 3.10
N PHE A 204 -19.77 20.81 2.96
CA PHE A 204 -20.76 21.25 3.95
C PHE A 204 -22.16 20.63 3.79
N GLU A 205 -22.36 19.70 2.84
CA GLU A 205 -23.60 18.91 2.82
C GLU A 205 -23.65 17.85 3.93
N TYR A 206 -24.76 17.87 4.68
CA TYR A 206 -25.15 16.96 5.75
C TYR A 206 -26.56 16.44 5.52
N SER A 207 -26.91 15.29 6.13
CA SER A 207 -28.26 14.71 6.12
C SER A 207 -28.98 14.85 7.46
N THR A 208 -28.25 14.86 8.58
CA THR A 208 -28.79 15.11 9.93
C THR A 208 -28.02 16.24 10.62
N PRO A 209 -28.62 16.98 11.58
CA PRO A 209 -27.93 18.06 12.28
C PRO A 209 -26.64 17.61 12.98
N ASP A 210 -26.63 16.41 13.54
CA ASP A 210 -25.50 15.85 14.31
C ASP A 210 -24.24 15.63 13.45
N GLN A 211 -24.39 15.54 12.12
CA GLN A 211 -23.26 15.45 11.19
C GLN A 211 -22.52 16.78 11.01
N LYS A 212 -23.07 17.92 11.45
CA LYS A 212 -22.45 19.24 11.25
C LYS A 212 -21.09 19.33 11.94
N ASP A 213 -21.02 19.07 13.23
CA ASP A 213 -19.77 19.17 13.98
C ASP A 213 -18.70 18.19 13.51
N PHE A 214 -19.11 16.99 13.06
CA PHE A 214 -18.20 16.02 12.43
C PHE A 214 -17.60 16.57 11.14
N LEU A 215 -18.43 17.04 10.20
CA LEU A 215 -17.96 17.59 8.92
C LEU A 215 -17.12 18.86 9.09
N VAL A 216 -17.43 19.68 10.10
CA VAL A 216 -16.63 20.85 10.46
C VAL A 216 -15.27 20.44 11.04
N GLN A 217 -15.23 19.45 11.94
CA GLN A 217 -13.97 18.96 12.50
C GLN A 217 -13.09 18.28 11.44
N GLU A 218 -13.67 17.50 10.53
CA GLU A 218 -12.92 16.89 9.44
C GLU A 218 -12.39 17.93 8.44
N ALA A 219 -13.14 19.00 8.18
CA ALA A 219 -12.64 20.12 7.39
C ALA A 219 -11.50 20.90 8.08
N ILE A 220 -11.49 20.95 9.42
CA ILE A 220 -10.36 21.44 10.22
C ILE A 220 -9.16 20.48 10.10
N ASN A 221 -9.38 19.17 10.25
CA ASN A 221 -8.34 18.15 10.13
C ASN A 221 -7.71 18.13 8.72
N MET A 222 -8.51 18.42 7.68
CA MET A 222 -8.03 18.67 6.32
C MET A 222 -7.16 19.92 6.23
N LEU A 223 -7.53 21.04 6.87
CA LEU A 223 -6.71 22.25 6.90
C LEU A 223 -5.36 22.00 7.58
N TYR A 224 -5.33 21.26 8.69
CA TYR A 224 -4.08 20.77 9.30
C TYR A 224 -3.27 19.93 8.30
N GLY A 225 -3.87 18.88 7.70
CA GLY A 225 -3.18 17.99 6.76
C GLY A 225 -2.65 18.66 5.46
N LEU A 226 -3.09 19.89 5.16
CA LEU A 226 -2.66 20.69 4.00
C LEU A 226 -1.66 21.80 4.36
N TYR A 227 -1.93 22.56 5.42
CA TYR A 227 -1.16 23.76 5.76
C TYR A 227 -0.27 23.62 7.00
N ASP A 228 -0.52 22.63 7.85
CA ASP A 228 0.24 22.44 9.08
C ASP A 228 0.36 20.95 9.51
N PRO A 229 0.86 20.05 8.65
CA PRO A 229 0.92 18.61 8.94
C PRO A 229 1.94 18.25 10.04
N GLY A 230 2.63 19.23 10.61
CA GLY A 230 3.55 19.09 11.74
C GLY A 230 3.11 19.83 13.00
N HIS A 231 1.88 20.37 13.05
CA HIS A 231 1.33 21.13 14.18
C HIS A 231 2.25 22.27 14.67
N THR A 232 2.78 23.05 13.73
CA THR A 232 3.72 24.15 13.92
C THR A 232 3.07 25.49 14.33
N GLY A 233 1.74 25.60 14.27
CA GLY A 233 0.95 26.77 14.67
C GLY A 233 0.45 27.64 13.50
N ILE A 234 0.55 27.16 12.26
CA ILE A 234 -0.04 27.79 11.06
C ILE A 234 -1.57 27.56 11.05
N VAL A 235 -1.99 26.39 11.53
CA VAL A 235 -3.37 26.07 11.93
C VAL A 235 -3.39 25.94 13.46
N GLY A 236 -4.50 26.30 14.10
CA GLY A 236 -4.59 26.33 15.56
C GLY A 236 -5.91 26.92 16.05
N PRO A 237 -6.15 26.96 17.38
CA PRO A 237 -7.46 27.24 17.97
C PRO A 237 -8.17 28.53 17.50
N ARG A 238 -7.41 29.60 17.18
CA ARG A 238 -7.98 30.85 16.64
C ARG A 238 -8.56 30.67 15.23
N LEU A 239 -7.90 29.88 14.38
CA LEU A 239 -8.41 29.55 13.04
C LEU A 239 -9.59 28.57 13.14
N GLU A 240 -9.48 27.56 14.01
CA GLU A 240 -10.56 26.61 14.27
C GLU A 240 -11.85 27.28 14.74
N HIS A 241 -11.76 28.22 15.68
CA HIS A 241 -12.94 28.90 16.21
C HIS A 241 -13.64 29.75 15.14
N ILE A 242 -12.88 30.51 14.36
CA ILE A 242 -13.41 31.32 13.25
C ILE A 242 -13.99 30.41 12.16
N PHE A 243 -13.29 29.34 11.79
CA PHE A 243 -13.74 28.39 10.77
C PHE A 243 -15.01 27.66 11.19
N ARG A 244 -15.09 27.16 12.43
CA ARG A 244 -16.26 26.46 12.97
C ARG A 244 -17.50 27.34 12.92
N ASN A 245 -17.41 28.57 13.44
CA ASN A 245 -18.55 29.49 13.44
C ASN A 245 -18.94 29.97 12.03
N ALA A 246 -18.00 30.08 11.09
CA ALA A 246 -18.27 30.39 9.69
C ALA A 246 -18.90 29.21 8.93
N ALA A 247 -18.43 27.99 9.16
CA ALA A 247 -18.99 26.78 8.56
C ALA A 247 -20.40 26.49 9.09
N LEU A 248 -20.62 26.58 10.41
CA LEU A 248 -21.95 26.38 11.01
C LEU A 248 -22.96 27.45 10.55
N LEU A 249 -22.53 28.71 10.38
CA LEU A 249 -23.34 29.77 9.77
C LEU A 249 -23.75 29.42 8.32
N LEU A 250 -22.81 28.95 7.50
CA LEU A 250 -23.07 28.51 6.12
C LEU A 250 -23.92 27.23 6.04
N MET A 251 -23.80 26.34 7.03
CA MET A 251 -24.58 25.11 7.18
C MET A 251 -25.97 25.34 7.83
N ALA A 252 -26.28 26.55 8.28
CA ALA A 252 -27.61 26.93 8.77
C ALA A 252 -28.56 27.36 7.64
N ASP A 253 -28.01 27.78 6.50
CA ASP A 253 -28.76 28.27 5.35
C ASP A 253 -29.54 27.16 4.62
N PRO A 254 -30.87 27.28 4.44
CA PRO A 254 -31.67 26.35 3.63
C PRO A 254 -31.23 26.23 2.15
N GLU A 255 -30.63 27.28 1.57
CA GLU A 255 -30.07 27.22 0.21
C GLU A 255 -28.72 26.44 0.17
N GLY A 256 -28.08 26.30 1.34
CA GLY A 256 -26.77 25.67 1.53
C GLY A 256 -25.60 26.59 1.20
N GLY A 257 -24.59 26.59 2.08
CA GLY A 257 -23.27 27.18 1.80
C GLY A 257 -22.22 26.17 1.35
N THR A 258 -21.05 26.66 0.97
CA THR A 258 -19.91 25.87 0.48
C THR A 258 -18.60 26.27 1.17
N PHE A 259 -17.58 25.39 1.10
CA PHE A 259 -16.28 25.64 1.73
C PHE A 259 -15.61 26.95 1.24
N ILE A 260 -15.81 27.32 -0.03
CA ILE A 260 -15.23 28.54 -0.60
C ILE A 260 -15.94 29.84 -0.19
N ASP A 261 -17.11 29.76 0.48
CA ASP A 261 -17.85 30.94 0.96
C ASP A 261 -17.32 31.44 2.33
N ILE A 262 -16.45 30.68 3.00
CA ILE A 262 -15.92 31.00 4.35
C ILE A 262 -15.29 32.41 4.41
N PRO A 263 -14.43 32.85 3.47
CA PRO A 263 -13.90 34.22 3.50
C PRO A 263 -14.98 35.29 3.35
N LYS A 264 -16.09 34.99 2.65
CA LYS A 264 -17.13 35.99 2.39
C LYS A 264 -17.90 36.35 3.65
N VAL A 265 -18.23 35.40 4.53
CA VAL A 265 -18.94 35.73 5.79
C VAL A 265 -18.07 36.55 6.77
N LEU A 266 -16.75 36.57 6.58
CA LEU A 266 -15.81 37.37 7.38
C LEU A 266 -15.66 38.82 6.86
N VAL A 267 -15.91 39.05 5.56
CA VAL A 267 -15.71 40.34 4.88
C VAL A 267 -17.05 41.06 4.59
N ASP A 268 -18.06 40.33 4.13
CA ASP A 268 -19.35 40.87 3.69
C ASP A 268 -20.39 40.72 4.82
N THR A 269 -20.55 41.77 5.61
CA THR A 269 -21.45 41.81 6.77
C THR A 269 -22.91 41.62 6.40
N GLU A 270 -23.35 42.07 5.21
CA GLU A 270 -24.74 41.89 4.77
C GLU A 270 -24.99 40.47 4.27
N PHE A 271 -24.02 39.85 3.60
CA PHE A 271 -24.06 38.41 3.31
C PHE A 271 -24.08 37.58 4.60
N MET A 272 -23.22 37.89 5.58
CA MET A 272 -23.20 37.24 6.90
C MET A 272 -24.58 37.32 7.58
N LYS A 273 -25.17 38.52 7.72
CA LYS A 273 -26.52 38.72 8.26
C LYS A 273 -27.59 37.93 7.50
N SER A 274 -27.47 37.82 6.17
CA SER A 274 -28.43 37.09 5.33
C SER A 274 -28.49 35.58 5.66
N LYS A 275 -27.40 35.03 6.22
CA LYS A 275 -27.32 33.64 6.69
C LYS A 275 -27.61 33.52 8.19
N LEU A 276 -27.20 34.51 8.99
CA LEU A 276 -27.34 34.53 10.46
C LEU A 276 -28.80 34.36 10.92
N LYS A 277 -29.76 34.89 10.15
CA LYS A 277 -31.21 34.75 10.42
C LYS A 277 -31.73 33.30 10.42
N TYR A 278 -30.95 32.33 9.93
CA TYR A 278 -31.29 30.90 9.95
C TYR A 278 -30.57 30.12 11.07
N VAL A 279 -29.65 30.74 11.80
CA VAL A 279 -28.88 30.07 12.87
C VAL A 279 -29.76 29.91 14.10
N THR A 280 -29.93 28.66 14.55
CA THR A 280 -30.64 28.30 15.79
C THR A 280 -29.71 28.03 16.98
N ASP A 281 -28.41 27.89 16.72
CA ASP A 281 -27.39 27.59 17.72
C ASP A 281 -27.04 28.85 18.56
N PRO A 282 -27.22 28.84 19.89
CA PRO A 282 -26.93 30.00 20.73
C PRO A 282 -25.46 30.44 20.75
N THR A 283 -24.52 29.50 20.63
CA THR A 283 -23.07 29.77 20.65
C THR A 283 -22.64 30.41 19.34
N VAL A 284 -23.13 29.91 18.19
CA VAL A 284 -22.88 30.52 16.87
C VAL A 284 -23.55 31.90 16.78
N LEU A 285 -24.75 32.07 17.34
CA LEU A 285 -25.40 33.38 17.47
C LEU A 285 -24.57 34.34 18.34
N GLU A 286 -24.06 33.89 19.49
CA GLU A 286 -23.21 34.71 20.38
C GLU A 286 -21.89 35.12 19.72
N PHE A 287 -21.24 34.20 18.99
CA PHE A 287 -20.05 34.53 18.20
C PHE A 287 -20.33 35.66 17.21
N TRP A 288 -21.35 35.52 16.36
CA TRP A 288 -21.64 36.50 15.30
C TRP A 288 -22.26 37.80 15.80
N THR A 289 -22.90 37.82 16.97
CA THR A 289 -23.53 39.04 17.53
C THR A 289 -22.69 39.77 18.58
N LYS A 290 -21.74 39.09 19.26
CA LYS A 290 -20.91 39.68 20.32
C LYS A 290 -19.41 39.56 20.04
N GLU A 291 -18.88 38.34 19.90
CA GLU A 291 -17.43 38.10 19.80
C GLU A 291 -16.83 38.68 18.52
N TRP A 292 -17.38 38.33 17.36
CA TRP A 292 -16.88 38.81 16.08
C TRP A 292 -16.98 40.34 15.98
N PRO A 293 -18.12 41.01 16.28
CA PRO A 293 -18.20 42.48 16.33
C PRO A 293 -17.30 43.14 17.38
N ALA A 294 -16.89 42.43 18.44
CA ALA A 294 -15.88 42.93 19.38
C ALA A 294 -14.46 42.80 18.80
N SER A 295 -14.14 41.67 18.15
CA SER A 295 -12.84 41.44 17.49
C SER A 295 -12.55 42.48 16.40
N GLN A 296 -13.59 42.90 15.66
CA GLN A 296 -13.51 43.91 14.60
C GLN A 296 -13.22 45.34 15.12
N LYS A 297 -13.15 45.56 16.44
CA LYS A 297 -12.70 46.83 17.05
C LYS A 297 -11.19 46.87 17.30
N SER A 298 -10.48 45.76 17.14
CA SER A 298 -9.01 45.72 17.22
C SER A 298 -8.38 46.29 15.95
N SER A 299 -7.22 46.94 16.08
CA SER A 299 -6.37 47.31 14.94
C SER A 299 -5.93 46.10 14.10
N GLU A 300 -5.85 44.91 14.71
CA GLU A 300 -5.50 43.65 14.05
C GLU A 300 -6.62 43.05 13.18
N ALA A 301 -7.84 43.60 13.23
CA ALA A 301 -9.02 42.96 12.65
C ALA A 301 -8.88 42.64 11.15
N GLY A 302 -8.34 43.58 10.38
CA GLY A 302 -8.08 43.39 8.94
C GLY A 302 -6.98 42.38 8.66
N GLU A 303 -5.94 42.33 9.51
CA GLU A 303 -4.85 41.35 9.39
C GLU A 303 -5.35 39.93 9.67
N LEU A 304 -6.19 39.75 10.70
CA LEU A 304 -6.83 38.47 11.02
C LEU A 304 -7.69 37.97 9.85
N VAL A 305 -8.57 38.83 9.31
CA VAL A 305 -9.45 38.46 8.18
C VAL A 305 -8.62 38.12 6.94
N SER A 306 -7.59 38.91 6.63
CA SER A 306 -6.64 38.62 5.54
C SER A 306 -5.89 37.30 5.75
N TRP A 307 -5.44 37.02 6.97
CA TRP A 307 -4.73 35.78 7.32
C TRP A 307 -5.62 34.54 7.21
N VAL A 308 -6.91 34.61 7.59
CA VAL A 308 -7.86 33.52 7.34
C VAL A 308 -8.10 33.38 5.84
N ALA A 309 -8.46 34.46 5.14
CA ALA A 309 -8.75 34.45 3.70
C ALA A 309 -7.58 33.92 2.85
N SER A 310 -6.33 34.17 3.26
CA SER A 310 -5.13 33.62 2.59
C SER A 310 -5.14 32.09 2.46
N LYS A 311 -5.71 31.38 3.44
CA LYS A 311 -5.82 29.91 3.44
C LYS A 311 -6.87 29.40 2.44
N PHE A 312 -7.78 30.26 1.99
CA PHE A 312 -8.79 29.94 0.96
C PHE A 312 -8.35 30.37 -0.45
N GLY A 313 -7.28 31.16 -0.56
CA GLY A 313 -6.74 31.63 -1.85
C GLY A 313 -6.52 30.53 -2.90
N PRO A 314 -5.84 29.40 -2.58
CA PRO A 314 -5.63 28.30 -3.53
C PRO A 314 -6.92 27.62 -4.02
N PHE A 315 -7.96 27.60 -3.18
CA PHE A 315 -9.26 26.99 -3.49
C PHE A 315 -10.12 27.89 -4.41
N LEU A 316 -9.92 29.21 -4.34
CA LEU A 316 -10.64 30.21 -5.13
C LEU A 316 -9.96 30.47 -6.48
N SER A 317 -8.62 30.47 -6.52
CA SER A 317 -7.83 30.79 -7.71
C SER A 317 -7.72 29.63 -8.71
N ASN A 318 -7.89 28.39 -8.27
CA ASN A 318 -7.93 27.22 -9.15
C ASN A 318 -9.36 26.96 -9.65
N ASP A 319 -9.60 27.17 -10.95
CA ASP A 319 -10.92 26.99 -11.57
C ASP A 319 -11.53 25.60 -11.33
N ALA A 320 -10.74 24.53 -11.44
CA ALA A 320 -11.22 23.16 -11.27
C ALA A 320 -11.72 22.93 -9.83
N MET A 321 -10.89 23.29 -8.84
CA MET A 321 -11.28 23.20 -7.44
C MET A 321 -12.50 24.06 -7.13
N ARG A 322 -12.49 25.34 -7.53
CA ARG A 322 -13.60 26.28 -7.31
C ARG A 322 -14.91 25.72 -7.87
N ASN A 323 -14.89 25.17 -9.08
CA ASN A 323 -16.09 24.67 -9.75
C ASN A 323 -16.55 23.29 -9.22
N ILE A 324 -15.76 22.61 -8.39
CA ILE A 324 -16.12 21.34 -7.73
C ILE A 324 -16.63 21.59 -6.32
N ILE A 325 -15.83 22.21 -5.45
CA ILE A 325 -16.17 22.42 -4.03
C ILE A 325 -17.00 23.71 -3.79
N GLY A 326 -17.23 24.51 -4.84
CA GLY A 326 -18.09 25.69 -4.84
C GLY A 326 -19.53 25.46 -5.29
N GLN A 327 -19.91 24.22 -5.61
CA GLN A 327 -21.32 23.86 -5.84
C GLN A 327 -22.00 23.65 -4.48
N THR A 328 -23.22 24.19 -4.29
CA THR A 328 -23.98 24.01 -3.04
C THR A 328 -24.52 22.59 -2.86
N LYS A 329 -24.55 21.80 -3.94
CA LYS A 329 -24.93 20.38 -3.98
C LYS A 329 -23.83 19.55 -4.65
N SER A 330 -23.64 18.33 -4.17
CA SER A 330 -22.77 17.33 -4.80
C SER A 330 -23.48 16.61 -5.94
N GLY A 331 -22.75 16.18 -6.98
CA GLY A 331 -23.32 15.45 -8.12
C GLY A 331 -23.71 13.99 -7.80
N PHE A 332 -23.39 13.51 -6.61
CA PHE A 332 -23.72 12.19 -6.09
C PHE A 332 -23.75 12.20 -4.55
N ASN A 333 -24.33 11.16 -3.94
CA ASN A 333 -24.34 10.97 -2.49
C ASN A 333 -23.59 9.66 -2.15
N LEU A 334 -22.53 9.73 -1.34
CA LEU A 334 -21.74 8.54 -0.98
C LEU A 334 -22.53 7.50 -0.17
N ARG A 335 -23.52 7.91 0.64
CA ARG A 335 -24.37 6.98 1.39
C ARG A 335 -25.25 6.15 0.45
N ASP A 336 -25.83 6.79 -0.56
CA ASP A 336 -26.56 6.11 -1.65
C ASP A 336 -25.64 5.17 -2.44
N ILE A 337 -24.42 5.61 -2.78
CA ILE A 337 -23.44 4.76 -3.48
C ILE A 337 -23.11 3.50 -2.68
N MET A 338 -22.88 3.65 -1.37
CA MET A 338 -22.52 2.56 -0.48
C MET A 338 -23.68 1.58 -0.24
N ASP A 339 -24.90 2.08 -0.05
CA ASP A 339 -26.06 1.25 0.27
C ASP A 339 -26.66 0.58 -0.98
N ASN A 340 -26.73 1.28 -2.10
CA ASN A 340 -27.21 0.75 -3.39
C ASN A 340 -26.11 0.10 -4.25
N LYS A 341 -24.97 -0.27 -3.64
CA LYS A 341 -23.86 -1.03 -4.25
C LYS A 341 -23.29 -0.43 -5.55
N LYS A 342 -23.33 0.89 -5.72
CA LYS A 342 -22.83 1.57 -6.91
C LYS A 342 -21.30 1.53 -7.00
N ILE A 343 -20.76 1.92 -8.15
CA ILE A 343 -19.31 1.96 -8.40
C ILE A 343 -18.88 3.43 -8.52
N LEU A 344 -17.91 3.86 -7.73
CA LEU A 344 -17.31 5.19 -7.84
C LEU A 344 -15.84 5.08 -8.24
N ILE A 345 -15.50 5.48 -9.47
CA ILE A 345 -14.12 5.57 -9.93
C ILE A 345 -13.67 7.04 -9.83
N VAL A 346 -12.67 7.30 -8.99
CA VAL A 346 -12.14 8.64 -8.69
C VAL A 346 -10.75 8.79 -9.30
N ASN A 347 -10.65 9.51 -10.41
CA ASN A 347 -9.39 9.83 -11.06
C ASN A 347 -8.85 11.18 -10.56
N LEU A 348 -7.81 11.13 -9.73
CA LEU A 348 -7.15 12.31 -9.14
C LEU A 348 -5.77 12.56 -9.77
N SER A 349 -5.58 12.20 -11.05
CA SER A 349 -4.31 12.25 -11.78
C SER A 349 -3.46 13.49 -11.47
N LYS A 350 -2.41 13.33 -10.67
CA LYS A 350 -1.52 14.43 -10.23
C LYS A 350 -0.93 15.23 -11.39
N GLY A 351 -0.66 14.56 -12.53
CA GLY A 351 -0.14 15.20 -13.74
C GLY A 351 -1.10 16.16 -14.44
N LYS A 352 -2.42 15.99 -14.25
CA LYS A 352 -3.47 16.90 -14.76
C LYS A 352 -3.92 17.91 -13.70
N MET A 353 -3.99 17.46 -12.44
CA MET A 353 -4.54 18.22 -11.31
C MET A 353 -3.55 19.17 -10.62
N GLY A 354 -2.26 18.84 -10.63
CA GLY A 354 -1.32 19.29 -9.61
C GLY A 354 -1.46 18.50 -8.30
N GLU A 355 -0.36 18.32 -7.59
CA GLU A 355 -0.29 17.45 -6.40
C GLU A 355 -1.17 17.92 -5.24
N MET A 356 -1.19 19.23 -4.95
CA MET A 356 -2.00 19.80 -3.86
C MET A 356 -3.49 19.52 -4.04
N ASN A 357 -4.02 19.70 -5.26
CA ASN A 357 -5.44 19.48 -5.57
C ASN A 357 -5.80 17.99 -5.51
N SER A 358 -4.91 17.12 -6.01
CA SER A 358 -5.06 15.66 -5.92
C SER A 358 -5.13 15.18 -4.46
N LYS A 359 -4.16 15.60 -3.62
CA LYS A 359 -4.16 15.31 -2.17
C LYS A 359 -5.43 15.82 -1.49
N LEU A 360 -5.77 17.08 -1.73
CA LEU A 360 -6.96 17.74 -1.18
C LEU A 360 -8.25 16.96 -1.48
N LEU A 361 -8.51 16.64 -2.74
CA LEU A 361 -9.74 15.93 -3.13
C LEU A 361 -9.79 14.52 -2.56
N GLY A 362 -8.66 13.79 -2.52
CA GLY A 362 -8.63 12.47 -1.90
C GLY A 362 -8.91 12.51 -0.39
N ILE A 363 -8.42 13.52 0.34
CA ILE A 363 -8.80 13.76 1.74
C ILE A 363 -10.31 14.04 1.86
N ILE A 364 -10.89 14.86 0.99
CA ILE A 364 -12.34 15.15 0.99
C ILE A 364 -13.16 13.86 0.73
N PHE A 365 -12.72 12.99 -0.18
CA PHE A 365 -13.38 11.69 -0.41
C PHE A 365 -13.33 10.81 0.83
N VAL A 366 -12.15 10.68 1.45
CA VAL A 366 -11.93 9.90 2.68
C VAL A 366 -12.85 10.39 3.81
N MET A 367 -12.86 11.69 4.08
CA MET A 367 -13.77 12.34 5.03
C MET A 367 -15.23 12.01 4.75
N LYS A 368 -15.67 12.17 3.49
CA LYS A 368 -17.07 11.90 3.11
C LYS A 368 -17.41 10.40 3.17
N PHE A 369 -16.46 9.51 2.90
CA PHE A 369 -16.64 8.06 3.09
C PHE A 369 -16.75 7.70 4.57
N GLN A 370 -15.97 8.33 5.45
CA GLN A 370 -16.14 8.18 6.90
C GLN A 370 -17.51 8.68 7.36
N ALA A 371 -17.95 9.87 6.92
CA ALA A 371 -19.27 10.40 7.22
C ALA A 371 -20.41 9.47 6.74
N ALA A 372 -20.32 8.97 5.50
CA ALA A 372 -21.31 8.07 4.92
C ALA A 372 -21.31 6.69 5.59
N ALA A 373 -20.15 6.19 6.02
CA ALA A 373 -20.04 4.97 6.81
C ALA A 373 -20.68 5.15 8.20
N MET A 374 -20.28 6.17 8.96
CA MET A 374 -20.81 6.44 10.31
C MET A 374 -22.32 6.70 10.29
N ALA A 375 -22.86 7.33 9.25
CA ALA A 375 -24.30 7.52 9.08
C ALA A 375 -25.09 6.19 9.11
N ARG A 376 -24.49 5.06 8.69
CA ARG A 376 -25.10 3.72 8.74
C ARG A 376 -25.36 3.20 10.17
N ALA A 377 -25.03 3.96 11.21
CA ALA A 377 -25.52 3.72 12.57
C ALA A 377 -27.05 3.57 12.62
N ASP A 378 -27.78 4.25 11.73
CA ASP A 378 -29.23 4.14 11.53
C ASP A 378 -29.73 2.76 11.07
N THR A 379 -28.85 1.93 10.51
CA THR A 379 -29.19 0.66 9.85
C THR A 379 -28.64 -0.51 10.66
N PRO A 380 -29.42 -1.58 10.93
CA PRO A 380 -28.94 -2.79 11.62
C PRO A 380 -27.71 -3.43 10.93
N GLU A 381 -26.74 -3.92 11.71
CA GLU A 381 -25.44 -4.39 11.16
C GLU A 381 -25.59 -5.58 10.20
N ASP A 382 -26.61 -6.41 10.38
CA ASP A 382 -27.01 -7.52 9.51
C ASP A 382 -27.56 -7.03 8.14
N GLN A 383 -28.17 -5.84 8.09
CA GLN A 383 -28.82 -5.26 6.90
C GLN A 383 -27.92 -4.30 6.12
N ARG A 384 -26.89 -3.71 6.74
CA ARG A 384 -25.87 -2.90 6.06
C ARG A 384 -25.29 -3.65 4.86
N GLN A 385 -25.08 -2.97 3.73
CA GLN A 385 -24.45 -3.59 2.55
C GLN A 385 -22.92 -3.45 2.61
N ASP A 386 -22.20 -4.53 2.29
CA ASP A 386 -20.74 -4.52 2.23
C ASP A 386 -20.22 -3.64 1.07
N PHE A 387 -19.27 -2.75 1.38
CA PHE A 387 -18.68 -1.82 0.42
C PHE A 387 -17.15 -1.80 0.55
N SER A 388 -16.45 -1.77 -0.59
CA SER A 388 -14.99 -1.69 -0.64
C SER A 388 -14.51 -0.27 -0.99
N LEU A 389 -13.51 0.25 -0.29
CA LEU A 389 -12.80 1.47 -0.67
C LEU A 389 -11.34 1.12 -1.00
N TYR A 390 -11.04 1.12 -2.30
CA TYR A 390 -9.71 0.92 -2.86
C TYR A 390 -8.97 2.27 -2.92
N VAL A 391 -7.74 2.30 -2.42
CA VAL A 391 -6.90 3.52 -2.39
C VAL A 391 -5.48 3.15 -2.78
N ASP A 392 -5.06 3.51 -4.01
CA ASP A 392 -3.65 3.40 -4.40
C ASP A 392 -2.85 4.62 -3.93
N GLU A 393 -1.57 4.40 -3.62
CA GLU A 393 -0.68 5.35 -2.95
C GLU A 393 -1.35 6.08 -1.76
N PHE A 394 -1.93 5.29 -0.85
CA PHE A 394 -2.73 5.71 0.31
C PHE A 394 -2.12 6.84 1.14
N GLN A 395 -0.79 6.93 1.21
CA GLN A 395 -0.09 7.99 1.95
C GLN A 395 -0.45 9.41 1.51
N ASN A 396 -0.93 9.59 0.28
CA ASN A 396 -1.35 10.90 -0.23
C ASN A 396 -2.60 11.46 0.47
N PHE A 397 -3.42 10.60 1.07
CA PHE A 397 -4.80 10.92 1.47
C PHE A 397 -5.06 10.70 2.97
N MET A 398 -4.00 10.52 3.75
CA MET A 398 -4.10 10.31 5.20
C MET A 398 -4.44 11.59 5.95
N THR A 399 -5.37 11.47 6.89
CA THR A 399 -5.60 12.39 8.01
C THR A 399 -5.47 11.61 9.32
N GLU A 400 -5.41 12.28 10.47
CA GLU A 400 -5.44 11.59 11.77
C GLU A 400 -6.71 10.75 11.94
N SER A 401 -7.84 11.23 11.41
CA SER A 401 -9.14 10.55 11.40
C SER A 401 -9.11 9.16 10.75
N PHE A 402 -8.17 8.90 9.84
CA PHE A 402 -8.03 7.60 9.19
C PHE A 402 -7.73 6.45 10.19
N GLU A 403 -7.11 6.75 11.34
CA GLU A 403 -6.91 5.81 12.44
C GLU A 403 -8.25 5.27 12.99
N SER A 404 -9.25 6.13 13.09
CA SER A 404 -10.61 5.75 13.49
C SER A 404 -11.31 4.90 12.41
N ILE A 405 -11.12 5.22 11.12
CA ILE A 405 -11.65 4.40 10.01
C ILE A 405 -11.07 2.98 10.11
N LEU A 406 -9.75 2.84 10.24
CA LEU A 406 -9.05 1.55 10.34
C LEU A 406 -9.47 0.69 11.56
N SER A 407 -10.05 1.33 12.58
CA SER A 407 -10.43 0.68 13.84
C SER A 407 -11.93 0.41 13.95
N GLU A 408 -12.77 1.22 13.28
CA GLU A 408 -14.24 1.17 13.44
C GLU A 408 -15.03 0.83 12.17
N ALA A 409 -14.48 1.05 10.97
CA ALA A 409 -15.19 0.88 9.69
C ALA A 409 -15.79 -0.52 9.47
N ARG A 410 -15.22 -1.55 10.13
CA ARG A 410 -15.75 -2.92 10.18
C ARG A 410 -17.24 -2.96 10.56
N LYS A 411 -17.66 -2.21 11.58
CA LYS A 411 -19.06 -2.15 12.07
C LYS A 411 -19.99 -1.60 10.98
N TYR A 412 -19.52 -0.58 10.27
CA TYR A 412 -20.27 0.10 9.20
C TYR A 412 -20.19 -0.62 7.84
N ARG A 413 -19.58 -1.82 7.81
CA ARG A 413 -19.28 -2.65 6.62
C ARG A 413 -18.53 -1.91 5.49
N LEU A 414 -17.62 -1.02 5.85
CA LEU A 414 -16.67 -0.41 4.93
C LEU A 414 -15.32 -1.16 5.02
N SER A 415 -14.92 -1.81 3.93
CA SER A 415 -13.63 -2.50 3.81
C SER A 415 -12.60 -1.61 3.10
N LEU A 416 -11.52 -1.24 3.77
CA LEU A 416 -10.38 -0.57 3.15
C LEU A 416 -9.48 -1.58 2.43
N ILE A 417 -9.08 -1.27 1.20
CA ILE A 417 -8.01 -1.96 0.46
C ILE A 417 -6.99 -0.90 0.03
N MET A 418 -5.84 -0.88 0.70
CA MET A 418 -4.86 0.22 0.61
C MET A 418 -3.55 -0.27 0.00
N ALA A 419 -2.90 0.58 -0.78
CA ALA A 419 -1.56 0.33 -1.32
C ALA A 419 -0.58 1.48 -1.07
N ASN A 420 0.69 1.15 -0.73
CA ASN A 420 1.75 2.12 -0.43
C ASN A 420 3.11 1.68 -0.99
N GLN A 421 4.00 2.64 -1.27
CA GLN A 421 5.40 2.33 -1.60
C GLN A 421 6.28 2.18 -0.36
N PHE A 422 6.15 3.08 0.63
CA PHE A 422 7.04 3.15 1.78
C PHE A 422 6.25 3.34 3.09
N THR A 423 6.63 2.60 4.13
CA THR A 423 6.09 2.75 5.50
C THR A 423 6.49 4.08 6.14
N THR A 424 7.63 4.65 5.71
CA THR A 424 8.18 5.92 6.21
C THR A 424 7.35 7.15 5.82
N GLN A 425 6.44 7.01 4.86
CA GLN A 425 5.47 8.05 4.50
C GLN A 425 4.22 8.01 5.40
N LEU A 426 4.02 6.94 6.18
CA LEU A 426 2.95 6.80 7.17
C LEU A 426 3.38 7.41 8.50
N THR A 427 2.46 8.07 9.21
CA THR A 427 2.67 8.40 10.63
C THR A 427 2.77 7.12 11.46
N ASP A 428 3.49 7.17 12.59
CA ASP A 428 3.73 5.96 13.38
C ASP A 428 2.43 5.33 13.90
N LYS A 429 1.43 6.14 14.31
CA LYS A 429 0.08 5.65 14.67
C LYS A 429 -0.58 4.86 13.54
N ILE A 430 -0.60 5.40 12.32
CA ILE A 430 -1.21 4.73 11.15
C ILE A 430 -0.44 3.44 10.80
N ARG A 431 0.89 3.47 10.93
CA ARG A 431 1.78 2.31 10.72
C ARG A 431 1.51 1.21 11.76
N GLU A 432 1.31 1.56 13.02
CA GLU A 432 0.96 0.64 14.11
C GLU A 432 -0.46 0.08 13.93
N ALA A 433 -1.45 0.92 13.58
CA ALA A 433 -2.80 0.49 13.26
C ALA A 433 -2.83 -0.48 12.06
N ILE A 434 -2.00 -0.28 11.04
CA ILE A 434 -1.86 -1.22 9.92
C ILE A 434 -1.23 -2.54 10.36
N ILE A 435 -0.16 -2.52 11.16
CA ILE A 435 0.50 -3.76 11.59
C ILE A 435 -0.39 -4.55 12.56
N GLY A 436 -1.11 -3.87 13.46
CA GLY A 436 -1.98 -4.47 14.48
C GLY A 436 -3.36 -4.87 13.99
N ASN A 437 -4.13 -3.91 13.44
CA ASN A 437 -5.57 -4.07 13.19
C ASN A 437 -5.89 -4.62 11.80
N VAL A 438 -5.03 -4.42 10.79
CA VAL A 438 -5.29 -4.96 9.44
C VAL A 438 -5.05 -6.47 9.42
N GLY A 439 -6.10 -7.17 9.00
CA GLY A 439 -6.17 -8.63 8.96
C GLY A 439 -5.38 -9.26 7.82
N THR A 440 -5.41 -8.66 6.62
CA THR A 440 -4.62 -9.16 5.49
C THR A 440 -3.51 -8.18 5.12
N VAL A 441 -2.26 -8.65 5.22
CA VAL A 441 -1.06 -7.87 4.91
C VAL A 441 -0.26 -8.58 3.82
N VAL A 442 -0.06 -7.89 2.70
CA VAL A 442 0.71 -8.34 1.53
C VAL A 442 1.94 -7.45 1.37
N SER A 443 3.14 -8.03 1.35
CA SER A 443 4.37 -7.33 1.01
C SER A 443 4.91 -7.86 -0.31
N GLY A 444 4.93 -7.04 -1.35
CA GLY A 444 5.88 -7.21 -2.46
C GLY A 444 7.31 -6.88 -2.01
N ARG A 445 8.22 -6.69 -2.96
CA ARG A 445 9.58 -6.20 -2.65
C ARG A 445 9.55 -4.79 -2.08
N ILE A 446 10.25 -4.57 -0.97
CA ILE A 446 10.35 -3.29 -0.26
C ILE A 446 11.80 -2.89 0.04
N GLY A 447 12.01 -1.67 0.55
CA GLY A 447 13.33 -1.20 1.00
C GLY A 447 13.77 -1.84 2.32
N THR A 448 15.04 -1.65 2.70
CA THR A 448 15.59 -2.18 3.97
C THR A 448 14.88 -1.63 5.20
N THR A 449 14.69 -0.31 5.28
CA THR A 449 13.97 0.35 6.38
C THR A 449 12.51 -0.12 6.49
N ASP A 450 11.84 -0.34 5.35
CA ASP A 450 10.49 -0.90 5.34
C ASP A 450 10.49 -2.38 5.76
N ALA A 451 11.52 -3.15 5.43
CA ALA A 451 11.67 -4.53 5.88
C ALA A 451 11.84 -4.60 7.41
N GLU A 452 12.69 -3.77 8.02
CA GLU A 452 12.85 -3.66 9.48
C GLU A 452 11.54 -3.34 10.22
N VAL A 453 10.63 -2.60 9.58
CA VAL A 453 9.26 -2.36 10.07
C VAL A 453 8.37 -3.59 9.86
N MET A 454 8.21 -4.04 8.62
CA MET A 454 7.19 -5.03 8.21
C MET A 454 7.51 -6.45 8.68
N ILE A 455 8.78 -6.77 8.90
CA ILE A 455 9.24 -8.10 9.36
C ILE A 455 8.62 -8.52 10.69
N LYS A 456 8.17 -7.55 11.51
CA LYS A 456 7.42 -7.78 12.75
C LYS A 456 6.14 -8.60 12.53
N LYS A 457 5.49 -8.49 11.36
CA LYS A 457 4.30 -9.27 10.96
C LYS A 457 4.64 -10.66 10.38
N PHE A 458 5.90 -10.90 9.99
CA PHE A 458 6.30 -12.08 9.20
C PHE A 458 7.33 -13.02 9.86
N ARG A 459 7.91 -12.63 11.00
CA ARG A 459 8.71 -13.52 11.85
C ARG A 459 7.82 -14.60 12.51
N PRO A 460 8.36 -15.79 12.83
CA PRO A 460 9.74 -16.26 12.58
C PRO A 460 9.94 -16.83 11.16
N VAL A 461 8.91 -16.81 10.31
CA VAL A 461 8.91 -17.54 9.03
C VAL A 461 9.82 -16.89 7.98
N PHE A 462 9.85 -15.56 7.91
CA PHE A 462 10.70 -14.80 6.98
C PHE A 462 11.74 -13.94 7.73
N THR A 463 12.68 -13.41 6.95
CA THR A 463 13.73 -12.47 7.34
C THR A 463 13.63 -11.18 6.52
N GLU A 464 14.31 -10.12 6.95
CA GLU A 464 14.39 -8.83 6.24
C GLU A 464 14.98 -8.99 4.82
N ASP A 465 15.93 -9.92 4.68
CA ASP A 465 16.57 -10.28 3.42
C ASP A 465 15.57 -10.91 2.42
N ASP A 466 14.61 -11.71 2.90
CA ASP A 466 13.55 -12.28 2.07
C ASP A 466 12.67 -11.16 1.45
N LEU A 467 12.25 -10.16 2.25
CA LEU A 467 11.37 -9.07 1.80
C LEU A 467 12.06 -8.13 0.80
N THR A 468 13.37 -7.92 0.93
CA THR A 468 14.13 -7.03 0.03
C THR A 468 14.51 -7.69 -1.30
N LYS A 469 14.41 -9.03 -1.42
CA LYS A 469 14.83 -9.79 -2.62
C LYS A 469 13.69 -10.39 -3.45
N LEU A 470 12.43 -10.17 -3.06
CA LEU A 470 11.26 -10.66 -3.79
C LEU A 470 11.28 -10.27 -5.29
N PRO A 471 11.00 -11.21 -6.21
CA PRO A 471 10.66 -10.90 -7.60
C PRO A 471 9.45 -9.98 -7.72
N ASN A 472 9.31 -9.29 -8.87
CA ASN A 472 8.06 -8.59 -9.18
C ASN A 472 6.92 -9.62 -9.32
N PHE A 473 5.68 -9.21 -9.00
CA PHE A 473 4.48 -10.05 -9.03
C PHE A 473 4.50 -11.24 -8.04
N GLN A 474 5.42 -11.24 -7.08
CA GLN A 474 5.42 -12.11 -5.91
C GLN A 474 5.41 -11.28 -4.63
N GLY A 475 4.90 -11.87 -3.56
CA GLY A 475 4.89 -11.27 -2.23
C GLY A 475 4.97 -12.29 -1.10
N ILE A 476 5.24 -11.78 0.10
CA ILE A 476 5.03 -12.45 1.37
C ILE A 476 3.66 -11.99 1.90
N THR A 477 2.87 -12.89 2.48
CA THR A 477 1.48 -12.61 2.85
C THR A 477 1.10 -13.30 4.16
N SER A 478 0.30 -12.62 4.98
CA SER A 478 -0.50 -13.22 6.06
C SER A 478 -1.94 -12.72 5.90
N VAL A 479 -2.90 -13.63 6.08
CA VAL A 479 -4.35 -13.39 5.89
C VAL A 479 -5.10 -13.69 7.18
N MET A 480 -6.34 -13.19 7.29
CA MET A 480 -7.33 -13.81 8.19
C MET A 480 -8.13 -14.86 7.41
N ILE A 481 -8.30 -16.03 8.00
CA ILE A 481 -9.18 -17.09 7.51
C ILE A 481 -10.11 -17.46 8.67
N SER A 482 -11.42 -17.33 8.47
CA SER A 482 -12.43 -17.66 9.49
C SER A 482 -12.20 -16.93 10.81
N ASN A 483 -11.78 -15.66 10.73
CA ASN A 483 -11.33 -14.79 11.82
C ASN A 483 -9.99 -15.16 12.53
N THR A 484 -9.28 -16.21 12.11
CA THR A 484 -7.96 -16.62 12.65
C THR A 484 -6.82 -16.11 11.76
N PRO A 485 -5.70 -15.58 12.32
CA PRO A 485 -4.56 -15.14 11.52
C PRO A 485 -3.76 -16.33 11.00
N SER A 486 -3.37 -16.31 9.72
CA SER A 486 -2.51 -17.33 9.14
C SER A 486 -1.04 -17.13 9.52
N ALA A 487 -0.30 -18.25 9.58
CA ALA A 487 1.15 -18.19 9.42
C ALA A 487 1.52 -17.44 8.10
N PRO A 488 2.61 -16.68 8.07
CA PRO A 488 3.11 -16.07 6.84
C PRO A 488 3.48 -17.09 5.76
N PHE A 489 3.19 -16.80 4.49
CA PHE A 489 3.49 -17.64 3.33
C PHE A 489 3.90 -16.82 2.10
N SER A 490 4.43 -17.48 1.07
CA SER A 490 4.78 -16.85 -0.21
C SER A 490 3.60 -16.91 -1.21
N MET A 491 3.29 -15.81 -1.89
CA MET A 491 2.16 -15.69 -2.82
C MET A 491 2.59 -15.10 -4.16
N SER A 492 2.20 -15.75 -5.26
CA SER A 492 2.23 -15.20 -6.62
C SER A 492 0.93 -14.42 -6.87
N PHE A 493 1.05 -13.18 -7.38
CA PHE A 493 -0.12 -12.34 -7.67
C PHE A 493 -0.83 -12.80 -8.96
N THR A 494 -2.10 -12.43 -9.12
CA THR A 494 -2.85 -12.68 -10.36
C THR A 494 -2.34 -11.81 -11.51
N PRO A 495 -2.28 -12.33 -12.76
CA PRO A 495 -2.11 -11.48 -13.94
C PRO A 495 -3.35 -10.57 -14.13
N PRO A 496 -3.27 -9.47 -14.91
CA PRO A 496 -4.41 -8.59 -15.13
C PRO A 496 -5.65 -9.33 -15.65
N LEU A 497 -6.76 -9.23 -14.91
CA LEU A 497 -8.04 -9.88 -15.20
C LEU A 497 -8.94 -8.99 -16.08
N ALA A 498 -8.86 -7.67 -15.87
CA ALA A 498 -9.63 -6.68 -16.62
C ALA A 498 -9.17 -6.56 -18.07
N LYS A 499 -10.09 -6.74 -19.03
CA LYS A 499 -9.85 -6.51 -20.46
C LYS A 499 -10.43 -5.15 -20.85
N SER A 500 -9.66 -4.10 -20.64
CA SER A 500 -10.11 -2.72 -20.91
C SER A 500 -10.30 -2.44 -22.41
N ASN A 501 -11.32 -1.65 -22.72
CA ASN A 501 -11.68 -1.19 -24.05
C ASN A 501 -11.85 0.34 -24.03
N GLU A 502 -10.96 1.07 -24.71
CA GLU A 502 -10.90 2.53 -24.74
C GLU A 502 -12.23 3.17 -25.19
N LYS A 503 -12.92 2.57 -26.18
CA LYS A 503 -14.20 3.10 -26.68
C LYS A 503 -15.33 2.93 -25.66
N LEU A 504 -15.26 1.89 -24.82
CA LEU A 504 -16.17 1.72 -23.70
C LEU A 504 -15.84 2.75 -22.61
N ALA A 505 -14.56 2.92 -22.24
CA ALA A 505 -14.15 3.92 -21.27
C ALA A 505 -14.65 5.31 -21.66
N ASP A 506 -14.42 5.75 -22.90
CA ASP A 506 -14.88 7.05 -23.41
C ASP A 506 -16.40 7.22 -23.41
N ALA A 507 -17.16 6.15 -23.69
CA ALA A 507 -18.62 6.18 -23.59
C ALA A 507 -19.09 6.29 -22.13
N MET A 508 -18.51 5.50 -21.23
CA MET A 508 -18.86 5.49 -19.81
C MET A 508 -18.49 6.80 -19.10
N LYS A 509 -17.35 7.41 -19.45
CA LYS A 509 -16.95 8.74 -18.95
C LYS A 509 -17.96 9.81 -19.37
N LYS A 510 -18.36 9.84 -20.64
CA LYS A 510 -19.37 10.80 -21.17
C LYS A 510 -20.75 10.60 -20.56
N LEU A 511 -21.19 9.34 -20.40
CA LEU A 511 -22.46 9.01 -19.74
C LEU A 511 -22.46 9.56 -18.30
N SER A 512 -21.40 9.30 -17.54
CA SER A 512 -21.30 9.71 -16.15
C SER A 512 -21.21 11.23 -15.99
N ALA A 513 -20.41 11.91 -16.81
CA ALA A 513 -20.32 13.37 -16.85
C ALA A 513 -21.67 14.03 -17.17
N THR A 514 -22.45 13.45 -18.09
CA THR A 514 -23.81 13.93 -18.43
C THR A 514 -24.83 13.69 -17.30
N LYS A 515 -24.63 12.63 -16.50
CA LYS A 515 -25.55 12.18 -15.44
C LYS A 515 -25.29 12.83 -14.07
N HIS A 516 -24.05 13.26 -13.80
CA HIS A 516 -23.59 13.76 -12.50
C HIS A 516 -22.88 15.12 -12.53
N GLY A 517 -22.44 15.58 -13.70
CA GLY A 517 -21.82 16.89 -13.88
C GLY A 517 -22.85 18.00 -14.09
N ARG A 518 -22.39 19.26 -14.01
CA ARG A 518 -23.15 20.44 -14.42
C ARG A 518 -22.35 21.26 -15.45
N PRO A 519 -22.98 21.86 -16.47
CA PRO A 519 -22.26 22.69 -17.44
C PRO A 519 -21.47 23.81 -16.76
N ARG A 520 -20.17 23.91 -17.07
CA ARG A 520 -19.23 24.85 -16.43
C ARG A 520 -19.78 26.28 -16.29
N ALA A 521 -20.40 26.79 -17.36
CA ALA A 521 -20.93 28.16 -17.40
C ALA A 521 -22.02 28.41 -16.34
N GLU A 522 -22.89 27.43 -16.06
CA GLU A 522 -23.90 27.58 -15.00
C GLU A 522 -23.24 27.59 -13.61
N VAL A 523 -22.30 26.68 -13.38
CA VAL A 523 -21.57 26.55 -12.12
C VAL A 523 -20.81 27.84 -11.81
N GLU A 524 -20.13 28.41 -12.80
CA GLU A 524 -19.40 29.67 -12.64
C GLU A 524 -20.33 30.87 -12.46
N ILE A 525 -21.49 30.89 -13.12
CA ILE A 525 -22.52 31.90 -12.90
C ILE A 525 -23.09 31.81 -11.47
N ASP A 526 -23.39 30.61 -10.96
CA ASP A 526 -23.94 30.41 -9.61
C ASP A 526 -22.92 30.76 -8.52
N ILE A 527 -21.65 30.37 -8.70
CA ILE A 527 -20.54 30.76 -7.84
C ILE A 527 -20.32 32.28 -7.89
N ALA A 528 -20.31 32.89 -9.07
CA ALA A 528 -20.12 34.34 -9.23
C ALA A 528 -21.26 35.13 -8.58
N LYS A 529 -22.54 34.75 -8.76
CA LYS A 529 -23.68 35.36 -8.07
C LYS A 529 -23.52 35.32 -6.54
N ARG A 530 -23.08 34.18 -6.00
CA ARG A 530 -22.96 33.96 -4.55
C ARG A 530 -21.75 34.69 -3.96
N ILE A 531 -20.60 34.67 -4.64
CA ILE A 531 -19.37 35.31 -4.19
C ILE A 531 -19.37 36.83 -4.41
N ALA A 532 -20.00 37.35 -5.47
CA ALA A 532 -20.08 38.80 -5.72
C ALA A 532 -20.66 39.57 -4.52
N SER A 533 -19.84 40.40 -3.88
CA SER A 533 -20.33 41.41 -2.94
C SER A 533 -20.94 42.57 -3.71
N LYS A 534 -22.06 43.11 -3.20
CA LYS A 534 -22.56 44.39 -3.69
C LYS A 534 -21.49 45.45 -3.38
N PRO A 535 -21.17 46.38 -4.30
CA PRO A 535 -20.31 47.50 -3.96
C PRO A 535 -20.88 48.23 -2.75
N ALA A 536 -20.05 48.47 -1.73
CA ALA A 536 -20.43 49.34 -0.63
C ALA A 536 -20.80 50.71 -1.22
N ALA A 537 -21.97 51.23 -0.86
CA ALA A 537 -22.41 52.53 -1.36
C ALA A 537 -21.37 53.58 -0.92
N ILE A 538 -20.71 54.21 -1.89
CA ILE A 538 -19.70 55.24 -1.61
C ILE A 538 -20.43 56.44 -1.03
N VAL A 539 -20.41 56.56 0.30
CA VAL A 539 -20.87 57.74 1.01
C VAL A 539 -19.88 58.86 0.69
N GLY A 540 -20.26 59.71 -0.27
CA GLY A 540 -19.46 60.84 -0.70
C GLY A 540 -19.16 61.80 0.47
N PRO A 541 -18.02 62.51 0.45
CA PRO A 541 -17.65 63.42 1.54
C PRO A 541 -18.64 64.56 1.77
N GLY A 542 -18.60 65.16 2.95
CA GLY A 542 -19.32 66.40 3.25
C GLY A 542 -18.98 67.50 2.24
N GLY A 543 -20.01 68.24 1.80
CA GLY A 543 -19.92 69.08 0.59
C GLY A 543 -19.10 70.37 0.72
N PRO A 544 -18.70 71.00 -0.41
CA PRO A 544 -17.96 72.25 -0.43
C PRO A 544 -18.88 73.49 -0.27
N PRO A 545 -18.33 74.65 0.17
CA PRO A 545 -19.07 75.90 0.33
C PRO A 545 -19.31 76.67 -0.98
N THR A 546 -20.07 77.75 -0.88
CA THR A 546 -20.52 78.63 -1.97
C THR A 546 -19.39 79.42 -2.67
N GLY A 547 -19.47 79.56 -3.99
CA GLY A 547 -18.54 80.35 -4.82
C GLY A 547 -19.16 80.75 -6.17
N ASN A 548 -18.80 81.93 -6.69
CA ASN A 548 -19.60 82.67 -7.68
C ASN A 548 -19.39 82.24 -9.16
N ARG A 549 -20.30 82.71 -10.03
CA ARG A 549 -20.40 82.45 -11.50
C ARG A 549 -19.18 82.93 -12.31
N ILE A 550 -18.93 82.32 -13.48
CA ILE A 550 -19.03 82.89 -14.85
C ILE A 550 -18.44 81.92 -15.91
N GLY A 551 -19.06 81.83 -17.09
CA GLY A 551 -18.36 81.46 -18.34
C GLY A 551 -18.64 80.07 -18.95
N ALA A 552 -19.04 80.07 -20.22
CA ALA A 552 -19.07 78.97 -21.18
C ALA A 552 -18.85 79.59 -22.60
N PRO A 553 -18.62 78.84 -23.71
CA PRO A 553 -18.61 77.38 -23.87
C PRO A 553 -17.36 76.81 -24.58
N GLY A 554 -17.27 75.48 -24.68
CA GLY A 554 -16.32 74.78 -25.57
C GLY A 554 -16.38 73.26 -25.41
N ALA A 555 -16.51 72.50 -26.50
CA ALA A 555 -16.66 71.05 -26.47
C ALA A 555 -15.43 70.31 -27.03
N GLN A 556 -14.93 69.32 -26.29
CA GLN A 556 -13.92 68.35 -26.77
C GLN A 556 -14.26 66.92 -26.31
N LYS A 557 -13.70 65.94 -27.03
CA LYS A 557 -13.94 64.50 -26.85
C LYS A 557 -13.10 63.89 -25.72
N PRO A 558 -13.50 62.76 -25.13
CA PRO A 558 -12.75 62.13 -24.04
C PRO A 558 -11.46 61.44 -24.49
N GLY A 559 -10.43 61.58 -23.67
CA GLY A 559 -9.26 60.72 -23.56
C GLY A 559 -8.81 60.72 -22.09
N GLY A 560 -7.94 59.83 -21.61
CA GLY A 560 -7.32 58.66 -22.23
C GLY A 560 -7.16 57.54 -21.18
N SER A 561 -6.65 56.37 -21.55
CA SER A 561 -6.60 55.24 -20.63
C SER A 561 -5.44 55.34 -19.64
N PHE A 562 -5.71 54.99 -18.37
CA PHE A 562 -4.69 54.82 -17.31
C PHE A 562 -3.55 53.86 -17.70
N LEU A 563 -3.79 52.94 -18.65
CA LEU A 563 -2.74 52.06 -19.20
C LEU A 563 -1.62 52.85 -19.91
N ASP A 564 -1.93 53.94 -20.62
CA ASP A 564 -0.96 54.65 -21.45
C ASP A 564 0.09 55.37 -20.57
N GLU A 565 -0.36 55.96 -19.45
CA GLU A 565 0.50 56.58 -18.45
C GLU A 565 1.38 55.56 -17.71
N TRP A 566 0.85 54.35 -17.47
CA TRP A 566 1.58 53.25 -16.83
C TRP A 566 2.66 52.66 -17.74
N LEU A 567 2.36 52.49 -19.03
CA LEU A 567 3.30 52.01 -20.04
C LEU A 567 4.46 53.00 -20.26
N ALA A 568 4.16 54.31 -20.30
CA ALA A 568 5.17 55.35 -20.44
C ALA A 568 6.22 55.32 -19.30
N LYS A 569 5.76 55.18 -18.04
CA LYS A 569 6.66 55.07 -16.87
C LYS A 569 7.58 53.85 -16.93
N ARG A 570 7.15 52.74 -17.55
CA ARG A 570 7.96 51.52 -17.61
C ARG A 570 9.02 51.54 -18.71
N GLN A 571 8.84 52.32 -19.78
CA GLN A 571 9.84 52.45 -20.85
C GLN A 571 11.03 53.35 -20.48
N GLN A 572 10.88 54.28 -19.53
CA GLN A 572 11.98 55.15 -19.07
C GLN A 572 13.01 54.43 -18.18
N ALA A 573 12.69 53.26 -17.63
CA ALA A 573 13.51 52.56 -16.63
C ALA A 573 14.50 51.51 -17.22
N GLY A 574 14.64 51.40 -18.54
CA GLY A 574 15.40 50.31 -19.18
C GLY A 574 16.17 50.71 -20.43
N ALA A 575 17.29 51.43 -20.27
CA ALA A 575 18.11 51.92 -21.39
C ALA A 575 19.63 51.67 -21.19
N GLY A 576 20.06 50.43 -21.43
CA GLY A 576 21.47 50.05 -21.66
C GLY A 576 21.61 49.36 -23.02
N ARG A 577 22.65 49.69 -23.80
CA ARG A 577 22.81 49.34 -25.24
C ARG A 577 24.08 48.47 -25.48
N PRO A 578 24.32 47.91 -26.69
CA PRO A 578 23.44 47.05 -27.48
C PRO A 578 24.17 45.90 -28.25
N GLY A 579 23.42 45.03 -28.93
CA GLY A 579 23.87 44.31 -30.14
C GLY A 579 24.27 42.83 -29.96
N VAL A 580 24.23 41.97 -30.99
CA VAL A 580 23.73 42.12 -32.38
C VAL A 580 22.94 40.86 -32.78
N VAL A 581 21.91 41.01 -33.61
CA VAL A 581 20.97 39.93 -34.01
C VAL A 581 21.44 39.20 -35.27
N ARG A 582 21.36 37.85 -35.29
CA ARG A 582 20.89 37.07 -36.45
C ARG A 582 20.51 35.62 -36.12
N GLN A 583 19.53 35.13 -36.88
CA GLN A 583 18.98 33.77 -36.98
C GLN A 583 18.65 33.55 -38.48
N PRO A 584 18.25 32.34 -38.94
CA PRO A 584 18.35 31.02 -38.33
C PRO A 584 19.07 29.99 -39.25
N GLY A 585 19.26 28.75 -38.80
CA GLY A 585 19.76 27.66 -39.64
C GLY A 585 19.78 26.29 -38.96
N GLN A 586 19.01 25.35 -39.50
CA GLN A 586 19.01 23.90 -39.21
C GLN A 586 19.06 23.16 -40.57
N PRO A 587 19.29 21.84 -40.63
CA PRO A 587 19.92 20.94 -39.64
C PRO A 587 21.04 20.06 -40.26
N GLN A 588 21.79 19.28 -39.47
CA GLN A 588 22.17 17.91 -39.90
C GLN A 588 22.67 16.95 -38.80
N GLN A 589 22.60 15.67 -39.16
CA GLN A 589 22.66 14.42 -38.40
C GLN A 589 23.89 14.15 -37.51
N PHE A 590 23.70 13.25 -36.53
CA PHE A 590 24.76 12.61 -35.75
C PHE A 590 25.45 11.47 -36.52
N GLY A 591 26.75 11.29 -36.28
CA GLY A 591 27.52 10.08 -36.60
C GLY A 591 28.01 9.36 -35.33
N ALA A 592 28.28 8.06 -35.42
CA ALA A 592 28.66 7.20 -34.28
C ALA A 592 30.17 7.34 -33.91
N PRO A 593 30.57 7.01 -32.66
CA PRO A 593 31.93 7.28 -32.16
C PRO A 593 32.97 6.21 -32.52
N GLY A 594 34.23 6.64 -32.62
CA GLY A 594 35.42 5.78 -32.73
C GLY A 594 36.25 5.74 -31.44
N MET A 595 37.00 4.66 -31.24
CA MET A 595 37.92 4.48 -30.10
C MET A 595 39.24 5.27 -30.28
N PRO A 596 39.98 5.52 -29.18
CA PRO A 596 41.44 5.51 -29.17
C PRO A 596 42.00 4.31 -28.37
N SER A 597 43.27 3.99 -28.57
CA SER A 597 43.97 2.86 -27.91
C SER A 597 45.39 3.26 -27.47
N ALA A 598 45.84 2.74 -26.32
CA ALA A 598 47.21 2.77 -25.78
C ALA A 598 47.85 4.17 -25.51
N GLY A 599 48.80 4.33 -24.59
CA GLY A 599 49.29 3.40 -23.55
C GLY A 599 50.71 3.77 -23.07
N GLN A 600 51.03 3.50 -21.78
CA GLN A 600 52.33 3.74 -21.11
C GLN A 600 52.70 5.23 -20.87
N GLN A 601 53.46 5.65 -19.84
CA GLN A 601 53.95 5.02 -18.60
C GLN A 601 54.45 6.12 -17.61
N SER A 602 54.31 5.95 -16.29
CA SER A 602 55.28 6.36 -15.23
C SER A 602 54.75 6.03 -13.82
N VAL A 603 55.61 6.14 -12.78
CA VAL A 603 55.44 5.53 -11.44
C VAL A 603 55.67 6.54 -10.30
N THR A 604 54.81 6.50 -9.27
CA THR A 604 55.10 6.80 -7.83
C THR A 604 53.93 6.28 -6.99
N GLN A 605 54.10 5.29 -6.10
CA GLN A 605 54.51 5.38 -4.69
C GLN A 605 53.52 6.07 -3.73
N ALA A 606 53.29 5.44 -2.56
CA ALA A 606 52.31 5.83 -1.54
C ALA A 606 52.88 5.69 -0.12
N SER A 607 52.37 6.50 0.83
CA SER A 607 52.68 6.48 2.27
C SER A 607 51.80 7.52 3.01
N PRO A 608 51.70 7.50 4.36
CA PRO A 608 51.62 6.34 5.25
C PRO A 608 50.50 6.49 6.33
N ALA A 609 50.38 5.53 7.24
CA ALA A 609 49.61 5.65 8.49
C ALA A 609 50.49 6.09 9.68
N PRO A 610 49.93 6.69 10.75
CA PRO A 610 50.70 7.11 11.93
C PRO A 610 50.94 5.97 12.94
N VAL A 611 51.99 6.13 13.75
CA VAL A 611 52.40 5.22 14.84
C VAL A 611 52.55 6.03 16.14
N PHE A 612 52.31 5.41 17.31
CA PHE A 612 52.54 6.02 18.63
C PHE A 612 53.45 5.15 19.51
N ASN A 613 54.20 5.78 20.41
CA ASN A 613 55.33 5.16 21.13
C ASN A 613 55.00 4.87 22.62
N PRO A 614 55.74 3.98 23.32
CA PRO A 614 55.32 3.44 24.63
C PRO A 614 56.05 4.02 25.86
N GLY A 615 55.47 3.78 27.04
CA GLY A 615 56.27 3.40 28.22
C GLY A 615 56.10 4.19 29.54
N SER A 616 55.17 3.78 30.40
CA SER A 616 55.39 3.62 31.86
C SER A 616 54.15 3.01 32.55
N GLN A 617 54.38 2.34 33.68
CA GLN A 617 53.39 1.65 34.53
C GLN A 617 53.57 2.17 35.98
N PRO A 618 52.60 2.06 36.91
CA PRO A 618 52.22 0.73 37.46
C PRO A 618 50.76 0.56 37.98
N GLY A 619 50.41 -0.69 38.30
CA GLY A 619 49.55 -1.02 39.45
C GLY A 619 48.04 -1.24 39.20
N MET A 620 47.58 -2.48 39.38
CA MET A 620 46.19 -2.82 39.68
C MET A 620 46.11 -3.91 40.76
N PRO A 621 45.14 -3.85 41.70
CA PRO A 621 44.70 -4.99 42.49
C PRO A 621 43.44 -5.65 41.89
N ILE A 622 43.31 -6.98 42.08
CA ILE A 622 42.20 -7.81 41.62
C ILE A 622 41.32 -8.18 42.81
N GLN A 623 40.00 -8.28 42.63
CA GLN A 623 39.18 -9.20 43.44
C GLN A 623 37.90 -9.69 42.73
N GLN A 624 37.24 -10.69 43.35
CA GLN A 624 36.35 -11.66 42.71
C GLN A 624 34.85 -11.41 43.02
N PRO A 625 33.92 -11.97 42.23
CA PRO A 625 32.48 -11.94 42.55
C PRO A 625 32.12 -12.91 43.69
N GLN A 626 31.08 -12.59 44.46
CA GLN A 626 30.47 -13.45 45.48
C GLN A 626 28.93 -13.53 45.34
N GLN A 627 28.29 -14.42 46.12
CA GLN A 627 27.02 -15.06 45.76
C GLN A 627 26.17 -15.36 47.02
N TYR A 628 24.83 -15.25 46.92
CA TYR A 628 23.81 -15.53 47.96
C TYR A 628 23.82 -14.54 49.18
N ALA A 629 22.80 -14.41 50.06
CA ALA A 629 21.56 -15.18 50.24
C ALA A 629 20.37 -14.37 50.87
N SER A 630 19.14 -14.82 50.59
CA SER A 630 17.90 -14.90 51.43
C SER A 630 17.55 -13.93 52.59
N GLY A 631 16.27 -13.49 52.62
CA GLY A 631 15.51 -13.04 53.81
C GLY A 631 14.70 -11.74 53.58
N GLY A 632 13.50 -11.49 54.13
CA GLY A 632 12.56 -12.33 54.90
C GLY A 632 11.47 -11.48 55.62
N PHE A 633 10.31 -12.07 55.94
CA PHE A 633 9.17 -11.58 56.77
C PHE A 633 8.03 -10.69 56.18
N VAL A 634 6.85 -10.90 56.80
CA VAL A 634 5.49 -10.35 56.59
C VAL A 634 4.79 -10.42 57.98
N PRO A 635 4.16 -9.36 58.52
CA PRO A 635 2.69 -9.10 58.38
C PRO A 635 2.37 -7.58 58.27
N GLN A 636 1.14 -7.04 58.31
CA GLN A 636 -0.15 -7.49 58.87
C GLN A 636 -1.38 -6.83 58.16
N GLN A 637 -2.60 -7.08 58.66
CA GLN A 637 -3.90 -6.80 58.04
C GLN A 637 -4.43 -5.37 58.28
N GLN A 638 -5.32 -4.89 57.38
CA GLN A 638 -6.66 -4.37 57.76
C GLN A 638 -7.59 -4.19 56.53
N SER A 639 -8.90 -4.16 56.78
CA SER A 639 -9.98 -3.89 55.81
C SER A 639 -10.93 -2.84 56.40
N PRO A 640 -11.78 -2.17 55.61
CA PRO A 640 -13.22 -2.52 55.69
C PRO A 640 -14.05 -2.30 54.40
N GLY A 641 -15.30 -2.78 54.38
CA GLY A 641 -16.39 -2.15 53.61
C GLY A 641 -17.16 -3.01 52.61
N GLN A 642 -18.33 -3.53 53.01
CA GLN A 642 -19.43 -3.97 52.13
C GLN A 642 -20.74 -3.30 52.58
N PRO A 643 -21.69 -3.06 51.65
CA PRO A 643 -23.12 -3.16 51.93
C PRO A 643 -23.76 -4.46 51.38
N GLN A 644 -25.01 -4.74 51.75
CA GLN A 644 -25.64 -6.08 51.66
C GLN A 644 -26.69 -6.28 50.55
N MET A 645 -27.16 -7.53 50.44
CA MET A 645 -28.09 -8.09 49.43
C MET A 645 -29.58 -7.73 49.60
N SER A 646 -30.40 -8.14 48.63
CA SER A 646 -31.83 -8.45 48.82
C SER A 646 -32.32 -9.59 47.90
N ASN A 647 -32.39 -10.83 48.43
CA ASN A 647 -33.56 -11.73 48.52
C ASN A 647 -34.73 -11.60 47.49
N ILE A 648 -35.43 -12.62 46.96
CA ILE A 648 -35.58 -14.11 47.10
C ILE A 648 -36.26 -14.64 45.77
N PRO A 649 -36.73 -15.91 45.58
CA PRO A 649 -36.44 -17.23 46.16
C PRO A 649 -36.14 -18.35 45.11
N GLN A 650 -35.97 -19.61 45.57
CA GLN A 650 -35.73 -20.81 44.73
C GLN A 650 -37.00 -21.67 44.47
N GLN A 651 -36.98 -22.47 43.41
CA GLN A 651 -37.66 -23.78 43.33
C GLN A 651 -36.72 -24.83 42.72
N GLN A 652 -36.98 -26.11 42.97
CA GLN A 652 -36.13 -27.26 42.62
C GLN A 652 -36.77 -28.12 41.53
N LEU A 653 -35.97 -28.81 40.69
CA LEU A 653 -35.85 -30.29 40.73
C LEU A 653 -34.92 -30.88 39.66
N MET A 654 -34.19 -31.93 40.06
CA MET A 654 -33.55 -33.01 39.29
C MET A 654 -32.53 -32.70 38.16
N GLN A 655 -31.36 -33.34 38.31
CA GLN A 655 -30.33 -33.49 37.27
C GLN A 655 -30.43 -34.87 36.60
N SER A 656 -29.89 -35.01 35.39
CA SER A 656 -29.38 -36.30 34.90
C SER A 656 -28.22 -36.11 33.92
N GLN A 657 -27.23 -37.00 33.99
CA GLN A 657 -26.17 -37.21 32.99
C GLN A 657 -26.30 -38.64 32.46
N PRO A 658 -25.72 -38.93 31.29
CA PRO A 658 -25.06 -40.22 31.08
C PRO A 658 -23.62 -40.08 30.54
N GLN A 659 -22.87 -41.18 30.65
CA GLN A 659 -21.44 -41.27 30.34
C GLN A 659 -21.15 -41.83 28.93
N SER A 660 -19.86 -41.88 28.58
CA SER A 660 -19.31 -42.38 27.32
C SER A 660 -19.18 -43.92 27.25
N ALA A 661 -19.10 -44.46 26.03
CA ALA A 661 -18.67 -45.82 25.75
C ALA A 661 -17.97 -45.94 24.38
N TYR A 662 -16.96 -46.82 24.30
CA TYR A 662 -16.29 -47.28 23.07
C TYR A 662 -16.38 -48.82 23.00
N PRO A 663 -16.46 -49.42 21.80
CA PRO A 663 -16.04 -50.80 21.56
C PRO A 663 -14.88 -50.89 20.54
N ALA A 664 -14.18 -52.03 20.49
CA ALA A 664 -13.02 -52.22 19.60
C ALA A 664 -12.89 -53.65 19.04
N PHE A 665 -12.38 -53.73 17.80
CA PHE A 665 -11.81 -54.88 17.06
C PHE A 665 -12.60 -56.20 16.88
N SER A 666 -12.74 -56.59 15.60
CA SER A 666 -12.81 -57.99 15.13
C SER A 666 -12.42 -58.07 13.64
N GLN A 667 -11.68 -59.12 13.25
CA GLN A 667 -11.36 -59.51 11.86
C GLN A 667 -10.89 -60.98 11.87
N PRO A 668 -10.84 -61.69 10.72
CA PRO A 668 -11.72 -61.62 9.55
C PRO A 668 -12.25 -63.02 9.14
N GLN A 669 -13.15 -63.11 8.16
CA GLN A 669 -13.40 -64.35 7.42
C GLN A 669 -13.47 -64.10 5.90
N GLN A 670 -13.04 -65.10 5.14
CA GLN A 670 -13.01 -65.12 3.68
C GLN A 670 -14.34 -65.64 3.12
N LEU A 671 -14.74 -65.17 1.94
CA LEU A 671 -15.46 -65.99 0.96
C LEU A 671 -15.27 -65.42 -0.46
N GLN A 672 -15.55 -66.25 -1.46
CA GLN A 672 -15.15 -66.05 -2.86
C GLN A 672 -16.24 -65.37 -3.70
N SER A 673 -15.83 -64.71 -4.79
CA SER A 673 -16.68 -64.45 -5.96
C SER A 673 -15.86 -64.62 -7.24
N GLN A 674 -16.53 -64.92 -8.35
CA GLN A 674 -15.90 -65.33 -9.63
C GLN A 674 -16.02 -64.26 -10.72
N SER A 675 -15.21 -64.41 -11.77
CA SER A 675 -15.28 -63.77 -13.09
C SER A 675 -16.68 -63.80 -13.73
N VAL A 676 -17.06 -62.94 -14.70
CA VAL A 676 -16.33 -62.02 -15.61
C VAL A 676 -17.06 -60.63 -15.66
N SER A 677 -16.83 -59.61 -16.51
CA SER A 677 -16.44 -59.55 -17.95
C SER A 677 -15.72 -58.24 -18.36
N THR A 678 -15.31 -58.21 -19.63
CA THR A 678 -14.73 -57.14 -20.48
C THR A 678 -15.56 -55.86 -20.69
N ILE A 679 -14.88 -54.71 -20.80
CA ILE A 679 -14.87 -53.80 -21.99
C ILE A 679 -13.44 -53.26 -22.16
N ASP A 680 -13.02 -52.95 -23.39
CA ASP A 680 -11.63 -52.64 -23.80
C ASP A 680 -11.08 -51.26 -23.38
N ALA A 681 -9.75 -51.15 -23.40
CA ALA A 681 -9.00 -49.88 -23.30
C ALA A 681 -8.03 -49.73 -24.50
N VAL A 682 -8.12 -48.61 -25.21
CA VAL A 682 -7.34 -48.33 -26.44
C VAL A 682 -6.12 -47.43 -26.14
N VAL A 683 -5.02 -47.70 -26.83
CA VAL A 683 -3.70 -47.06 -26.64
C VAL A 683 -3.64 -45.66 -27.28
N PRO A 684 -3.18 -44.61 -26.55
CA PRO A 684 -2.83 -43.31 -27.15
C PRO A 684 -1.55 -43.39 -27.98
N GLN A 685 -1.57 -42.84 -29.19
CA GLN A 685 -0.44 -42.86 -30.12
C GLN A 685 0.66 -41.86 -29.76
N GLN A 686 1.92 -42.22 -30.04
CA GLN A 686 3.03 -41.26 -30.08
C GLN A 686 2.94 -40.43 -31.37
N LEU A 687 3.16 -39.11 -31.26
CA LEU A 687 3.35 -38.22 -32.41
C LEU A 687 4.79 -37.75 -32.53
N SER A 688 5.26 -37.67 -33.78
CA SER A 688 6.66 -37.56 -34.18
C SER A 688 7.32 -36.21 -33.87
N ALA A 689 8.61 -36.26 -33.54
CA ALA A 689 9.55 -35.16 -33.75
C ALA A 689 10.72 -35.66 -34.61
N GLN A 690 11.08 -34.91 -35.67
CA GLN A 690 12.19 -35.28 -36.56
C GLN A 690 13.55 -34.82 -35.99
N PRO A 691 14.60 -35.65 -36.04
CA PRO A 691 15.97 -35.18 -35.80
C PRO A 691 16.55 -34.52 -37.06
N VAL A 692 17.13 -33.33 -36.91
CA VAL A 692 17.88 -32.66 -37.99
C VAL A 692 19.20 -33.38 -38.20
N ALA A 693 19.53 -33.71 -39.45
CA ALA A 693 20.78 -34.38 -39.79
C ALA A 693 21.98 -33.43 -39.70
N SER A 694 22.99 -33.82 -38.92
CA SER A 694 24.35 -33.29 -39.02
C SER A 694 25.35 -34.45 -38.92
N SER A 695 26.29 -34.50 -39.87
CA SER A 695 27.15 -35.67 -40.06
C SER A 695 28.24 -35.76 -38.98
N PRO A 696 28.42 -36.90 -38.30
CA PRO A 696 29.59 -37.10 -37.46
C PRO A 696 30.83 -37.31 -38.35
N GLN A 697 31.78 -36.37 -38.31
CA GLN A 697 33.13 -36.63 -38.83
C GLN A 697 33.81 -37.70 -37.98
N SER A 698 34.49 -38.64 -38.65
CA SER A 698 35.22 -39.72 -37.99
C SER A 698 36.43 -39.19 -37.21
N ILE A 699 36.37 -39.25 -35.89
CA ILE A 699 37.53 -39.03 -35.01
C ILE A 699 37.76 -40.32 -34.22
N SER A 700 38.93 -40.93 -34.41
CA SER A 700 39.30 -42.19 -33.75
C SER A 700 39.36 -42.04 -32.23
N PRO A 701 39.00 -43.08 -31.45
CA PRO A 701 39.02 -43.03 -30.00
C PRO A 701 40.46 -42.93 -29.47
N ARG A 702 40.89 -41.71 -29.11
CA ARG A 702 42.14 -41.50 -28.39
C ARG A 702 41.87 -41.79 -26.90
N ALA A 703 42.50 -42.86 -26.38
CA ALA A 703 42.17 -43.40 -25.06
C ALA A 703 42.26 -42.34 -23.94
N ALA A 704 41.12 -42.04 -23.32
CA ALA A 704 41.08 -41.28 -22.08
C ALA A 704 41.46 -42.21 -20.92
N GLN A 705 42.57 -41.93 -20.25
CA GLN A 705 42.93 -42.66 -19.04
C GLN A 705 42.01 -42.24 -17.89
N VAL A 706 41.18 -43.18 -17.46
CA VAL A 706 40.31 -43.07 -16.28
C VAL A 706 41.11 -43.49 -15.04
N ALA A 707 40.81 -42.88 -13.90
CA ALA A 707 41.33 -43.25 -12.59
C ALA A 707 40.21 -43.04 -11.56
N ASP A 708 39.53 -44.13 -11.22
CA ASP A 708 38.38 -44.18 -10.31
C ASP A 708 38.68 -45.14 -9.15
N ASP A 709 38.17 -44.84 -7.96
CA ASP A 709 38.45 -45.52 -6.70
C ASP A 709 37.23 -45.53 -5.78
N GLU A 710 37.15 -46.50 -4.87
CA GLU A 710 36.00 -46.71 -3.97
C GLU A 710 36.24 -46.16 -2.55
N VAL A 711 35.16 -46.09 -1.76
CA VAL A 711 35.18 -45.62 -0.37
C VAL A 711 34.41 -46.65 0.46
N SER A 712 35.07 -47.38 1.38
CA SER A 712 34.40 -48.38 2.21
C SER A 712 34.41 -47.97 3.67
N VAL A 713 33.26 -47.55 4.19
CA VAL A 713 33.10 -47.30 5.62
C VAL A 713 33.38 -48.58 6.40
N LYS A 714 34.17 -48.48 7.46
CA LYS A 714 34.33 -49.53 8.49
C LYS A 714 34.09 -48.91 9.86
N PHE A 715 33.11 -49.47 10.55
CA PHE A 715 32.89 -49.24 11.98
C PHE A 715 33.89 -50.10 12.77
N ARG A 716 34.21 -49.68 13.99
CA ARG A 716 35.21 -50.33 14.85
C ARG A 716 34.58 -50.99 16.07
#